data_AF-A0A5J4DY41-F1
#
_entry.id   AF-A0A5J4DY41-F1
#
_cell.length_a   1.000
_cell.length_b   1.000
_cell.length_c   1.000
_cell.angle_alpha   90.00
_cell.angle_beta   90.00
_cell.angle_gamma   90.00
#
_symmetry.space_group_name_H-M   'P 1'
#
loop_
_entity.id
_entity.type
_entity.pdbx_description
1 polymer ?
#
loop_
_entity_poly.entity_id
_entity_poly.type
_entity_poly.pdbx_seq_one_letter_code
_entity_poly.pdbx_strand_id
1 'polypeptide(L)'
;MSETTVTSTTASLVTADDLLEAANDSSTQARNMWLFFLGLLTYLIVTIAATTHQSLLLNNPVRLPFLNVDIPLTSFFIYGPAIVVTVHLGLLIQHAMLSFKLFRFTEMLQDQGWHRQGTDPRRGKLHPYIVSQLIAGPERGALMGFLIRLMTWFSLVAMPVMTLLYFQIAFLPYHDVVATYWHRIAVVLDCLILFALWPYMRPATKREAKAKLGSAPDPTGWPWRVTFIGSSVGTVSLSALMLFSWLVATIPDACLYKDINGRFNILCLDKMMSKMTPWTTKIKSGNTQREMFGLTAWLFEGAPDPITGRPASWWARNIVLTDVDLVPEKKFSQGEVSINLRGRDLRYAVLDRSDLHRGDFTGVDLRGASLRETRLEHAKFCHPLKTHPRNCSNFEGANLTEANLRGVDFESADLQGAQLALVKLEGANFRNAELEGANLTSASLRGADLSLANLKGAKLSYAKLQSANLTQAELQEADLLEADLQGARFQDAQLEGANLASANLRAAELASAHLSGADLSNAKLEGADLRQADLRGANLTSASMKGADLRFVLLWGATHPGPSSNLDLADLRGASFEALTDDDREELKEIVESIEDEALQKRLLQKFTKSGLMKSSGAKWKGEADWNTTLAKFEERDPEFHTKRFNEFWSDLACRHTEIVGSVVRRIGFEDYFQDRVDLAQRLTLRSCDSAHKIADNERAELCRVARWSLEMRKDTVCG
;
A
#
# COMPACT_ATOMS: atom_id res chain seq x y z
N MET A 1 -90.43 33.18 44.62
CA MET A 1 -89.01 32.99 44.97
C MET A 1 -88.51 31.73 44.28
N SER A 2 -87.69 31.89 43.25
CA SER A 2 -86.47 31.10 42.97
C SER A 2 -86.09 31.32 41.50
N GLU A 3 -85.28 32.35 41.28
CA GLU A 3 -84.45 32.46 40.07
C GLU A 3 -83.35 31.40 40.15
N THR A 4 -83.25 30.54 39.14
CA THR A 4 -82.06 29.73 38.88
C THR A 4 -81.25 30.43 37.79
N THR A 5 -80.22 31.16 38.22
CA THR A 5 -79.19 31.74 37.38
C THR A 5 -78.25 30.66 36.87
N VAL A 6 -78.26 30.46 35.55
CA VAL A 6 -77.28 29.66 34.82
C VAL A 6 -76.00 30.50 34.70
N THR A 7 -74.92 30.08 35.36
CA THR A 7 -73.58 30.63 35.16
C THR A 7 -73.02 30.16 33.82
N SER A 8 -73.00 31.03 32.82
CA SER A 8 -72.29 30.81 31.57
C SER A 8 -70.78 31.05 31.77
N THR A 9 -69.98 30.00 31.64
CA THR A 9 -68.52 30.07 31.60
C THR A 9 -68.10 30.79 30.31
N THR A 10 -67.59 32.01 30.43
CA THR A 10 -66.99 32.75 29.30
C THR A 10 -65.64 32.12 28.95
N ALA A 11 -65.60 31.37 27.85
CA ALA A 11 -64.34 31.03 27.19
C ALA A 11 -63.71 32.33 26.66
N SER A 12 -62.53 32.69 27.17
CA SER A 12 -61.76 33.84 26.67
C SER A 12 -61.38 33.62 25.21
N LEU A 13 -61.87 34.49 24.31
CA LEU A 13 -61.50 34.46 22.89
C LEU A 13 -60.00 34.76 22.75
N VAL A 14 -59.25 33.83 22.15
CA VAL A 14 -57.82 34.00 21.82
C VAL A 14 -57.65 35.15 20.82
N THR A 15 -56.85 36.15 21.17
CA THR A 15 -56.61 37.33 20.33
C THR A 15 -55.36 37.16 19.45
N ALA A 16 -55.22 38.03 18.44
CA ALA A 16 -54.03 38.04 17.59
C ALA A 16 -52.76 38.47 18.35
N ASP A 17 -52.91 39.28 19.41
CA ASP A 17 -51.80 39.69 20.27
C ASP A 17 -51.34 38.55 21.18
N ASP A 18 -52.26 37.71 21.68
CA ASP A 18 -51.91 36.48 22.42
C ASP A 18 -51.10 35.51 21.55
N LEU A 19 -51.47 35.37 20.26
CA LEU A 19 -50.73 34.54 19.30
C LEU A 19 -49.37 35.14 18.94
N LEU A 20 -49.25 36.46 18.90
CA LEU A 20 -47.99 37.15 18.66
C LEU A 20 -47.01 36.93 19.82
N GLU A 21 -47.49 37.04 21.06
CA GLU A 21 -46.68 36.78 22.26
C GLU A 21 -46.22 35.32 22.29
N ALA A 22 -47.14 34.36 22.10
CA ALA A 22 -46.81 32.93 22.04
C ALA A 22 -45.84 32.58 20.91
N ALA A 23 -45.91 33.26 19.77
CA ALA A 23 -44.97 33.11 18.66
C ALA A 23 -43.60 33.72 18.99
N ASN A 24 -43.55 34.86 19.68
CA ASN A 24 -42.31 35.52 20.08
C ASN A 24 -41.54 34.71 21.12
N ASP A 25 -42.22 34.15 22.14
CA ASP A 25 -41.59 33.28 23.13
C ASP A 25 -40.97 32.03 22.49
N SER A 26 -41.74 31.39 21.60
CA SER A 26 -41.27 30.25 20.83
C SER A 26 -40.12 30.62 19.89
N SER A 27 -40.10 31.86 19.37
CA SER A 27 -39.02 32.38 18.53
C SER A 27 -37.74 32.60 19.32
N THR A 28 -37.84 33.05 20.57
CA THR A 28 -36.68 33.21 21.47
C THR A 28 -36.06 31.85 21.77
N GLN A 29 -36.87 30.83 22.08
CA GLN A 29 -36.38 29.46 22.30
C GLN A 29 -35.70 28.89 21.05
N ALA A 30 -36.36 28.97 19.89
CA ALA A 30 -35.81 28.48 18.62
C ALA A 30 -34.50 29.20 18.23
N ARG A 31 -34.43 30.53 18.42
CA ARG A 31 -33.20 31.31 18.19
C ARG A 31 -32.06 30.79 19.06
N ASN A 32 -32.30 30.56 20.34
CA ASN A 32 -31.24 30.14 21.25
C ASN A 32 -30.69 28.75 20.85
N MET A 33 -31.56 27.80 20.49
CA MET A 33 -31.13 26.49 19.98
C MET A 33 -30.42 26.60 18.64
N TRP A 34 -30.86 27.48 17.74
CA TRP A 34 -30.20 27.74 16.46
C TRP A 34 -28.81 28.36 16.63
N LEU A 35 -28.65 29.34 17.51
CA LEU A 35 -27.34 29.93 17.83
C LEU A 35 -26.40 28.91 18.46
N PHE A 36 -26.90 28.08 19.40
CA PHE A 36 -26.13 26.98 19.96
C PHE A 36 -25.68 26.00 18.88
N PHE A 37 -26.58 25.61 17.99
CA PHE A 37 -26.28 24.68 16.90
C PHE A 37 -25.25 25.25 15.92
N LEU A 38 -25.37 26.53 15.54
CA LEU A 38 -24.35 27.19 14.72
C LEU A 38 -22.98 27.21 15.43
N GLY A 39 -22.95 27.54 16.72
CA GLY A 39 -21.74 27.49 17.53
C GLY A 39 -21.12 26.09 17.55
N LEU A 40 -21.95 25.05 17.71
CA LEU A 40 -21.53 23.65 17.65
C LEU A 40 -20.96 23.28 16.27
N LEU A 41 -21.64 23.62 15.18
CA LEU A 41 -21.15 23.32 13.83
C LEU A 41 -19.82 24.02 13.56
N THR A 42 -19.71 25.31 13.86
CA THR A 42 -18.45 26.05 13.70
C THR A 42 -17.33 25.43 14.54
N TYR A 43 -17.62 25.06 15.78
CA TYR A 43 -16.66 24.39 16.66
C TYR A 43 -16.17 23.06 16.09
N LEU A 44 -17.08 22.22 15.59
CA LEU A 44 -16.74 20.94 14.97
C LEU A 44 -15.95 21.15 13.68
N ILE A 45 -16.34 22.09 12.81
CA ILE A 45 -15.63 22.40 11.57
C ILE A 45 -14.18 22.81 11.87
N VAL A 46 -13.96 23.71 12.83
CA VAL A 46 -12.59 24.12 13.23
C VAL A 46 -11.80 22.94 13.77
N THR A 47 -12.44 22.07 14.55
CA THR A 47 -11.80 20.89 15.13
C THR A 47 -11.40 19.87 14.05
N ILE A 48 -12.27 19.60 13.07
CA ILE A 48 -11.95 18.73 11.92
C ILE A 48 -10.83 19.36 11.09
N ALA A 49 -10.88 20.67 10.85
CA ALA A 49 -9.85 21.39 10.10
C ALA A 49 -8.46 21.37 10.75
N ALA A 50 -8.39 21.17 12.07
CA ALA A 50 -7.14 21.00 12.79
C ALA A 50 -6.55 19.57 12.67
N THR A 51 -7.30 18.59 12.17
CA THR A 51 -6.81 17.23 12.00
C THR A 51 -5.87 17.12 10.81
N THR A 52 -4.67 16.58 11.02
CA THR A 52 -3.62 16.44 10.01
C THR A 52 -3.44 14.97 9.62
N HIS A 53 -2.87 14.71 8.43
CA HIS A 53 -2.54 13.33 8.02
C HIS A 53 -1.61 12.62 9.00
N GLN A 54 -0.69 13.35 9.64
CA GLN A 54 0.18 12.80 10.67
C GLN A 54 -0.63 12.34 11.88
N SER A 55 -1.63 13.12 12.30
CA SER A 55 -2.55 12.71 13.37
C SER A 55 -3.38 11.48 12.99
N LEU A 56 -3.79 11.36 11.72
CA LEU A 56 -4.54 10.20 11.21
C LEU A 56 -3.67 8.93 11.12
N LEU A 57 -2.40 9.07 10.73
CA LEU A 57 -1.43 7.96 10.66
C LEU A 57 -1.10 7.43 12.05
N LEU A 58 -0.72 8.34 12.97
CA LEU A 58 -0.28 7.98 14.32
C LEU A 58 -1.44 7.77 15.30
N ASN A 59 -2.68 7.98 14.86
CA ASN A 59 -3.88 7.93 15.69
C ASN A 59 -3.78 8.85 16.93
N ASN A 60 -3.21 10.05 16.74
CA ASN A 60 -3.05 11.04 17.80
C ASN A 60 -4.42 11.60 18.23
N PRO A 61 -4.63 11.90 19.52
CA PRO A 61 -5.89 12.44 19.99
C PRO A 61 -6.16 13.85 19.40
N VAL A 62 -7.44 14.15 19.20
CA VAL A 62 -7.92 15.45 18.73
C VAL A 62 -8.01 16.39 19.92
N ARG A 63 -7.32 17.52 19.83
CA ARG A 63 -7.38 18.58 20.84
C ARG A 63 -8.55 19.50 20.59
N LEU A 64 -9.43 19.60 21.57
CA LEU A 64 -10.58 20.49 21.53
C LEU A 64 -10.16 21.96 21.75
N PRO A 65 -10.37 22.88 20.78
CA PRO A 65 -9.74 24.22 20.78
C PRO A 65 -9.92 25.07 22.05
N PHE A 66 -11.10 24.99 22.69
CA PHE A 66 -11.42 25.81 23.87
C PHE A 66 -11.46 25.02 25.18
N LEU A 67 -11.64 23.69 25.11
CA LEU A 67 -11.72 22.84 26.30
C LEU A 67 -10.34 22.32 26.70
N ASN A 68 -9.36 22.33 25.79
CA ASN A 68 -8.02 21.79 26.00
C ASN A 68 -8.05 20.34 26.54
N VAL A 69 -9.05 19.57 26.08
CA VAL A 69 -9.24 18.15 26.38
C VAL A 69 -8.89 17.36 25.13
N ASP A 70 -8.12 16.29 25.33
CA ASP A 70 -7.73 15.35 24.30
C ASP A 70 -8.78 14.24 24.19
N ILE A 71 -9.41 14.13 23.02
CA ILE A 71 -10.38 13.05 22.71
C ILE A 71 -9.71 12.07 21.74
N PRO A 72 -9.84 10.75 21.95
CA PRO A 72 -9.37 9.77 20.97
C PRO A 72 -9.92 10.06 19.57
N LEU A 73 -9.04 10.03 18.56
CA LEU A 73 -9.37 10.39 17.18
C LEU A 73 -10.60 9.65 16.65
N THR A 74 -10.59 8.32 16.76
CA THR A 74 -11.68 7.47 16.30
C THR A 74 -13.00 7.79 17.01
N SER A 75 -12.97 8.05 18.32
CA SER A 75 -14.16 8.45 19.08
C SER A 75 -14.73 9.79 18.60
N PHE A 76 -13.88 10.78 18.32
CA PHE A 76 -14.33 12.08 17.79
C PHE A 76 -15.06 11.92 16.44
N PHE A 77 -14.48 11.15 15.52
CA PHE A 77 -15.07 10.91 14.20
C PHE A 77 -16.31 10.01 14.24
N ILE A 78 -16.49 9.17 15.27
CA ILE A 78 -17.71 8.37 15.45
C ILE A 78 -18.83 9.20 16.08
N TYR A 79 -18.57 9.87 17.21
CA TYR A 79 -19.61 10.56 17.97
C TYR A 79 -19.97 11.94 17.42
N GLY A 80 -19.03 12.65 16.78
CA GLY A 80 -19.26 13.97 16.19
C GLY A 80 -20.47 14.02 15.23
N PRO A 81 -20.52 13.15 14.20
CA PRO A 81 -21.67 13.04 13.30
C PRO A 81 -22.99 12.70 14.03
N ALA A 82 -22.95 11.81 15.03
CA ALA A 82 -24.12 11.43 15.83
C ALA A 82 -24.73 12.64 16.55
N ILE A 83 -23.86 13.48 17.15
CA ILE A 83 -24.24 14.70 17.86
C ILE A 83 -24.87 15.69 16.88
N VAL A 84 -24.27 15.90 15.69
CA VAL A 84 -24.82 16.80 14.67
C VAL A 84 -26.24 16.39 14.28
N VAL A 85 -26.45 15.13 13.92
CA VAL A 85 -27.78 14.62 13.51
C VAL A 85 -28.80 14.77 14.64
N THR A 86 -28.42 14.43 15.88
CA THR A 86 -29.33 14.48 17.03
C THR A 86 -29.75 15.91 17.38
N VAL A 87 -28.79 16.84 17.44
CA VAL A 87 -29.07 18.25 17.74
C VAL A 87 -29.85 18.90 16.60
N HIS A 88 -29.53 18.54 15.34
CA HIS A 88 -30.24 19.05 14.17
C HIS A 88 -31.69 18.58 14.14
N LEU A 89 -31.97 17.31 14.45
CA LEU A 89 -33.34 16.80 14.61
C LEU A 89 -34.13 17.61 15.64
N GLY A 90 -33.55 17.84 16.83
CA GLY A 90 -34.17 18.63 17.88
C GLY A 90 -34.46 20.07 17.42
N LEU A 91 -33.51 20.68 16.71
CA LEU A 91 -33.68 22.02 16.13
C LEU A 91 -34.85 22.06 15.14
N LEU A 92 -34.92 21.11 14.21
CA LEU A 92 -35.97 21.06 13.19
C LEU A 92 -37.36 20.81 13.78
N ILE A 93 -37.48 19.98 14.82
CA ILE A 93 -38.74 19.78 15.55
C ILE A 93 -39.21 21.11 16.17
N GLN A 94 -38.30 21.85 16.81
CA GLN A 94 -38.62 23.16 17.41
C GLN A 94 -39.04 24.18 16.34
N HIS A 95 -38.42 24.13 15.16
CA HIS A 95 -38.81 24.96 14.02
C HIS A 95 -40.17 24.59 13.46
N ALA A 96 -40.51 23.31 13.40
CA ALA A 96 -41.85 22.86 12.98
C ALA A 96 -42.92 23.38 13.95
N MET A 97 -42.67 23.28 15.27
CA MET A 97 -43.57 23.83 16.30
C MET A 97 -43.72 25.36 16.20
N LEU A 98 -42.62 26.08 16.01
CA LEU A 98 -42.63 27.52 15.80
C LEU A 98 -43.41 27.90 14.53
N SER A 99 -43.16 27.18 13.44
CA SER A 99 -43.83 27.43 12.15
C SER A 99 -45.34 27.31 12.28
N PHE A 100 -45.83 26.29 12.99
CA PHE A 100 -47.25 26.12 13.27
C PHE A 100 -47.87 27.34 13.98
N LYS A 101 -47.22 27.88 15.03
CA LYS A 101 -47.67 29.08 15.74
C LYS A 101 -47.69 30.32 14.82
N LEU A 102 -46.64 30.50 14.02
CA LEU A 102 -46.52 31.61 13.07
C LEU A 102 -47.58 31.57 11.95
N PHE A 103 -47.94 30.37 11.50
CA PHE A 103 -49.02 30.19 10.51
C PHE A 103 -50.39 30.52 11.10
N ARG A 104 -50.68 30.09 12.34
CA ARG A 104 -51.92 30.46 13.03
C ARG A 104 -52.04 31.96 13.25
N PHE A 105 -50.96 32.61 13.67
CA PHE A 105 -50.91 34.08 13.77
C PHE A 105 -51.19 34.75 12.43
N THR A 106 -50.53 34.26 11.37
CA THR A 106 -50.70 34.78 10.01
C THR A 106 -52.12 34.59 9.47
N GLU A 107 -52.75 33.44 9.75
CA GLU A 107 -54.14 33.12 9.38
C GLU A 107 -55.12 34.06 10.10
N MET A 108 -54.95 34.28 11.40
CA MET A 108 -55.79 35.20 12.18
C MET A 108 -55.71 36.64 11.64
N LEU A 109 -54.52 37.12 11.27
CA LEU A 109 -54.36 38.45 10.67
C LEU A 109 -55.06 38.56 9.31
N GLN A 110 -55.15 37.47 8.55
CA GLN A 110 -55.87 37.46 7.26
C GLN A 110 -57.38 37.47 7.45
N ASP A 111 -57.89 36.76 8.46
CA ASP A 111 -59.32 36.68 8.74
C ASP A 111 -59.87 37.98 9.37
N GLN A 112 -59.02 38.80 10.02
CA GLN A 112 -59.40 40.07 10.67
C GLN A 112 -59.47 41.31 9.76
N GLY A 113 -59.08 41.24 8.48
CA GLY A 113 -59.25 42.38 7.58
C GLY A 113 -58.60 42.23 6.20
N TRP A 114 -59.20 42.87 5.19
CA TRP A 114 -58.74 42.96 3.79
C TRP A 114 -57.49 43.83 3.61
N HIS A 115 -56.50 43.72 4.51
CA HIS A 115 -55.24 44.41 4.34
C HIS A 115 -54.36 43.66 3.33
N ARG A 116 -53.83 44.38 2.33
CA ARG A 116 -52.78 43.87 1.44
C ARG A 116 -51.70 43.24 2.32
N GLN A 117 -51.24 42.05 1.92
CA GLN A 117 -50.22 41.30 2.65
C GLN A 117 -49.09 42.25 3.11
N GLY A 118 -48.65 42.11 4.35
CA GLY A 118 -47.46 42.80 4.85
C GLY A 118 -47.62 44.18 5.46
N THR A 119 -48.80 44.81 5.43
CA THR A 119 -48.98 46.16 6.01
C THR A 119 -49.44 46.20 7.47
N ASP A 120 -49.74 45.05 8.09
CA ASP A 120 -50.16 45.02 9.51
C ASP A 120 -48.98 45.39 10.44
N PRO A 121 -49.10 46.45 11.28
CA PRO A 121 -48.04 46.89 12.19
C PRO A 121 -47.54 45.79 13.14
N ARG A 122 -48.39 44.81 13.49
CA ARG A 122 -48.04 43.70 14.39
C ARG A 122 -47.00 42.77 13.80
N ARG A 123 -46.87 42.69 12.46
CA ARG A 123 -45.77 41.95 11.82
C ARG A 123 -44.40 42.58 12.10
N GLY A 124 -44.36 43.89 12.33
CA GLY A 124 -43.14 44.60 12.75
C GLY A 124 -42.74 44.30 14.19
N LYS A 125 -43.65 43.79 15.03
CA LYS A 125 -43.41 43.40 16.43
C LYS A 125 -42.96 41.94 16.58
N LEU A 126 -42.90 41.18 15.49
CA LEU A 126 -42.36 39.81 15.52
C LEU A 126 -40.88 39.83 15.90
N HIS A 127 -40.51 38.85 16.71
CA HIS A 127 -39.14 38.63 17.13
C HIS A 127 -38.20 38.57 15.90
N PRO A 128 -37.00 39.18 15.94
CA PRO A 128 -36.11 39.35 14.77
C PRO A 128 -35.47 38.04 14.29
N TYR A 129 -35.92 36.89 14.78
CA TYR A 129 -35.40 35.59 14.41
C TYR A 129 -35.67 35.27 12.93
N ILE A 130 -34.67 34.72 12.24
CA ILE A 130 -34.69 34.56 10.78
C ILE A 130 -35.90 33.79 10.26
N VAL A 131 -36.31 32.72 10.94
CA VAL A 131 -37.44 31.87 10.53
C VAL A 131 -38.77 32.59 10.80
N SER A 132 -38.89 33.28 11.93
CA SER A 132 -40.07 34.10 12.26
C SER A 132 -40.28 35.21 11.24
N GLN A 133 -39.18 35.87 10.85
CA GLN A 133 -39.17 36.92 9.83
C GLN A 133 -39.42 36.37 8.42
N LEU A 134 -38.97 35.15 8.11
CA LEU A 134 -39.22 34.50 6.84
C LEU A 134 -40.71 34.14 6.66
N ILE A 135 -41.34 33.60 7.69
CA ILE A 135 -42.70 33.07 7.65
C ILE A 135 -43.74 34.19 7.82
N ALA A 136 -43.66 34.97 8.91
CA ALA A 136 -44.70 35.92 9.29
C ALA A 136 -44.24 37.40 9.28
N GLY A 137 -42.97 37.66 8.95
CA GLY A 137 -42.40 39.01 8.96
C GLY A 137 -43.07 40.00 7.98
N PRO A 138 -42.74 41.30 8.11
CA PRO A 138 -43.28 42.35 7.25
C PRO A 138 -42.79 42.21 5.80
N GLU A 139 -43.43 42.92 4.87
CA GLU A 139 -42.92 43.00 3.50
C GLU A 139 -41.58 43.73 3.46
N ARG A 140 -40.62 43.14 2.74
CA ARG A 140 -39.27 43.65 2.57
C ARG A 140 -38.94 43.68 1.07
N GLY A 141 -38.01 44.55 0.68
CA GLY A 141 -37.51 44.59 -0.70
C GLY A 141 -36.94 43.25 -1.16
N ALA A 142 -36.91 43.03 -2.49
CA ALA A 142 -36.53 41.76 -3.10
C ALA A 142 -35.17 41.23 -2.59
N LEU A 143 -34.17 42.11 -2.46
CA LEU A 143 -32.84 41.76 -1.95
C LEU A 143 -32.86 41.22 -0.52
N MET A 144 -33.51 41.94 0.40
CA MET A 144 -33.56 41.55 1.81
C MET A 144 -34.36 40.25 1.99
N GLY A 145 -35.43 40.06 1.21
CA GLY A 145 -36.17 38.80 1.19
C GLY A 145 -35.33 37.62 0.67
N PHE A 146 -34.50 37.84 -0.35
CA PHE A 146 -33.57 36.83 -0.86
C PHE A 146 -32.51 36.44 0.17
N LEU A 147 -31.87 37.42 0.82
CA LEU A 147 -30.81 37.18 1.81
C LEU A 147 -31.30 36.33 3.00
N ILE A 148 -32.50 36.59 3.53
CA ILE A 148 -33.07 35.81 4.63
C ILE A 148 -33.31 34.36 4.22
N ARG A 149 -33.80 34.13 2.98
CA ARG A 149 -34.01 32.78 2.45
C ARG A 149 -32.68 32.05 2.32
N LEU A 150 -31.66 32.72 1.77
CA LEU A 150 -30.33 32.17 1.63
C LEU A 150 -29.72 31.81 2.98
N MET A 151 -29.77 32.72 3.97
CA MET A 151 -29.29 32.46 5.33
C MET A 151 -30.02 31.29 6.01
N THR A 152 -31.35 31.25 5.89
CA THR A 152 -32.15 30.19 6.50
C THR A 152 -31.82 28.84 5.87
N TRP A 153 -31.73 28.78 4.54
CA TRP A 153 -31.35 27.57 3.82
C TRP A 153 -29.91 27.15 4.15
N PHE A 154 -28.96 28.08 4.14
CA PHE A 154 -27.58 27.77 4.43
C PHE A 154 -27.43 27.22 5.86
N SER A 155 -28.04 27.88 6.86
CA SER A 155 -27.89 27.48 8.27
C SER A 155 -28.67 26.22 8.66
N LEU A 156 -29.84 25.97 8.06
CA LEU A 156 -30.70 24.82 8.42
C LEU A 156 -30.56 23.63 7.47
N VAL A 157 -29.92 23.77 6.31
CA VAL A 157 -29.88 22.71 5.29
C VAL A 157 -28.46 22.45 4.83
N ALA A 158 -27.79 23.47 4.28
CA ALA A 158 -26.48 23.26 3.66
C ALA A 158 -25.39 22.99 4.71
N MET A 159 -25.29 23.82 5.73
CA MET A 159 -24.21 23.76 6.73
C MET A 159 -24.19 22.43 7.54
N PRO A 160 -25.32 21.88 8.00
CA PRO A 160 -25.34 20.57 8.68
C PRO A 160 -24.86 19.44 7.78
N VAL A 161 -25.42 19.32 6.58
CA VAL A 161 -25.07 18.27 5.61
C VAL A 161 -23.62 18.40 5.16
N MET A 162 -23.14 19.62 4.90
CA MET A 162 -21.74 19.88 4.59
C MET A 162 -20.80 19.51 5.73
N THR A 163 -21.20 19.73 6.99
CA THR A 163 -20.38 19.33 8.16
C THR A 163 -20.28 17.82 8.26
N LEU A 164 -21.38 17.09 8.03
CA LEU A 164 -21.38 15.62 7.99
C LEU A 164 -20.52 15.07 6.84
N LEU A 165 -20.61 15.68 5.66
CA LEU A 165 -19.74 15.36 4.54
C LEU A 165 -18.27 15.68 4.86
N TYR A 166 -18.01 16.75 5.61
CA TYR A 166 -16.65 17.11 5.99
C TYR A 166 -16.04 16.08 6.96
N PHE A 167 -16.82 15.56 7.92
CA PHE A 167 -16.39 14.42 8.73
C PHE A 167 -16.00 13.22 7.88
N GLN A 168 -16.81 12.88 6.87
CA GLN A 168 -16.52 11.79 5.96
C GLN A 168 -15.22 12.04 5.19
N ILE A 169 -15.12 13.17 4.50
CA ILE A 169 -13.97 13.51 3.64
C ILE A 169 -12.67 13.57 4.44
N ALA A 170 -12.68 14.22 5.61
CA ALA A 170 -11.50 14.37 6.45
C ALA A 170 -11.01 13.04 7.05
N PHE A 171 -11.91 12.08 7.23
CA PHE A 171 -11.55 10.75 7.76
C PHE A 171 -11.21 9.73 6.68
N LEU A 172 -11.47 10.02 5.39
CA LEU A 172 -11.16 9.10 4.30
C LEU A 172 -9.71 8.58 4.35
N PRO A 173 -8.65 9.41 4.53
CA PRO A 173 -7.27 8.92 4.61
C PRO A 173 -6.99 7.89 5.70
N TYR A 174 -7.84 7.77 6.71
CA TYR A 174 -7.67 6.78 7.78
C TYR A 174 -7.98 5.33 7.33
N HIS A 175 -8.72 5.16 6.23
CA HIS A 175 -9.10 3.87 5.62
C HIS A 175 -9.90 2.92 6.52
N ASP A 176 -10.67 3.43 7.48
CA ASP A 176 -11.59 2.60 8.28
C ASP A 176 -12.94 2.46 7.56
N VAL A 177 -13.23 1.22 7.17
CA VAL A 177 -14.47 0.88 6.47
C VAL A 177 -15.69 1.15 7.34
N VAL A 178 -15.68 0.73 8.61
CA VAL A 178 -16.84 0.83 9.52
C VAL A 178 -17.21 2.28 9.78
N ALA A 179 -16.22 3.12 10.11
CA ALA A 179 -16.42 4.54 10.33
C ALA A 179 -16.93 5.25 9.08
N THR A 180 -16.41 4.91 7.90
CA THR A 180 -16.87 5.51 6.63
C THR A 180 -18.34 5.18 6.34
N TYR A 181 -18.78 3.95 6.58
CA TYR A 181 -20.20 3.58 6.45
C TYR A 181 -21.07 4.29 7.50
N TRP A 182 -20.57 4.47 8.72
CA TRP A 182 -21.26 5.27 9.73
C TRP A 182 -21.48 6.72 9.28
N HIS A 183 -20.45 7.36 8.71
CA HIS A 183 -20.57 8.72 8.18
C HIS A 183 -21.61 8.82 7.06
N ARG A 184 -21.62 7.85 6.15
CA ARG A 184 -22.63 7.75 5.08
C ARG A 184 -24.05 7.64 5.63
N ILE A 185 -24.25 6.79 6.64
CA ILE A 185 -25.55 6.63 7.32
C ILE A 185 -25.97 7.95 7.97
N ALA A 186 -25.06 8.65 8.64
CA ALA A 186 -25.34 9.95 9.25
C ALA A 186 -25.80 11.00 8.23
N VAL A 187 -25.11 11.11 7.07
CA VAL A 187 -25.52 12.01 5.97
C VAL A 187 -26.91 11.67 5.45
N VAL A 188 -27.19 10.39 5.22
CA VAL A 188 -28.51 9.93 4.73
C VAL A 188 -29.60 10.23 5.76
N LEU A 189 -29.34 9.91 7.03
CA LEU A 189 -30.30 10.13 8.12
C LEU A 189 -30.64 11.62 8.27
N ASP A 190 -29.65 12.51 8.23
CA ASP A 190 -29.87 13.96 8.31
C ASP A 190 -30.72 14.49 7.14
N CYS A 191 -30.40 14.05 5.92
CA CYS A 191 -31.18 14.41 4.74
C CYS A 191 -32.60 13.83 4.78
N LEU A 192 -32.80 12.63 5.33
CA LEU A 192 -34.14 12.05 5.54
C LEU A 192 -34.93 12.85 6.58
N ILE A 193 -34.29 13.30 7.66
CA ILE A 193 -34.90 14.18 8.67
C ILE A 193 -35.33 15.50 8.02
N LEU A 194 -34.46 16.11 7.20
CA LEU A 194 -34.80 17.30 6.43
C LEU A 194 -36.00 17.05 5.52
N PHE A 195 -36.03 15.93 4.79
CA PHE A 195 -37.15 15.58 3.92
C PHE A 195 -38.46 15.37 4.70
N ALA A 196 -38.40 14.70 5.85
CA ALA A 196 -39.57 14.38 6.66
C ALA A 196 -40.15 15.58 7.41
N LEU A 197 -39.29 16.46 7.97
CA LEU A 197 -39.74 17.60 8.78
C LEU A 197 -39.97 18.88 7.98
N TRP A 198 -39.37 19.03 6.80
CA TRP A 198 -39.55 20.24 5.99
C TRP A 198 -41.01 20.55 5.60
N PRO A 199 -41.87 19.57 5.26
CA PRO A 199 -43.28 19.84 4.96
C PRO A 199 -44.01 20.56 6.10
N TYR A 200 -43.67 20.27 7.36
CA TYR A 200 -44.29 20.89 8.55
C TYR A 200 -43.88 22.36 8.75
N MET A 201 -42.80 22.79 8.12
CA MET A 201 -42.39 24.20 8.11
C MET A 201 -43.06 25.02 7.00
N ARG A 202 -43.90 24.40 6.15
CA ARG A 202 -44.64 25.10 5.10
C ARG A 202 -46.03 25.50 5.56
N PRO A 203 -46.58 26.62 5.05
CA PRO A 203 -47.97 26.96 5.32
C PRO A 203 -48.86 25.85 4.76
N ALA A 204 -49.74 25.29 5.59
CA ALA A 204 -50.86 24.49 5.12
C ALA A 204 -51.72 25.39 4.23
N THR A 205 -51.58 25.27 2.91
CA THR A 205 -52.39 26.11 2.03
C THR A 205 -53.85 25.71 2.22
N LYS A 206 -54.75 26.68 2.47
CA LYS A 206 -56.22 26.50 2.36
C LYS A 206 -56.63 25.93 0.97
N ARG A 207 -55.70 25.81 0.02
CA ARG A 207 -55.83 25.22 -1.32
C ARG A 207 -55.95 23.68 -1.33
N GLU A 208 -55.34 22.92 -0.42
CA GLU A 208 -55.55 21.45 -0.41
C GLU A 208 -56.93 21.05 0.12
N ALA A 209 -57.48 21.86 1.03
CA ALA A 209 -58.87 21.74 1.48
C ALA A 209 -59.87 22.28 0.43
N LYS A 210 -59.57 23.37 -0.28
CA LYS A 210 -60.41 23.91 -1.37
C LYS A 210 -60.25 23.21 -2.73
N ALA A 211 -59.18 22.44 -2.97
CA ALA A 211 -59.02 21.65 -4.19
C ALA A 211 -60.01 20.47 -4.26
N LYS A 212 -60.60 20.06 -3.13
CA LYS A 212 -61.79 19.21 -3.09
C LYS A 212 -63.10 19.95 -3.42
N LEU A 213 -63.06 21.27 -3.60
CA LEU A 213 -64.22 22.15 -3.83
C LEU A 213 -63.93 23.24 -4.89
N GLY A 214 -63.49 22.83 -6.08
CA GLY A 214 -63.85 23.46 -7.36
C GLY A 214 -63.62 24.96 -7.63
N SER A 215 -62.78 25.70 -6.91
CA SER A 215 -62.51 27.13 -7.22
C SER A 215 -61.10 27.40 -7.76
N ALA A 216 -61.03 28.20 -8.83
CA ALA A 216 -59.83 28.52 -9.61
C ALA A 216 -58.68 29.15 -8.79
N PRO A 217 -57.41 28.93 -9.19
CA PRO A 217 -56.25 29.41 -8.45
C PRO A 217 -55.97 30.91 -8.70
N ASP A 218 -56.02 31.73 -7.65
CA ASP A 218 -55.50 33.10 -7.66
C ASP A 218 -54.01 33.17 -8.08
N PRO A 219 -53.61 34.04 -9.03
CA PRO A 219 -52.29 34.01 -9.65
C PRO A 219 -51.19 34.84 -8.96
N THR A 220 -51.47 35.60 -7.89
CA THR A 220 -50.51 36.60 -7.36
C THR A 220 -50.09 36.44 -5.89
N GLY A 221 -50.57 35.42 -5.17
CA GLY A 221 -50.27 35.25 -3.74
C GLY A 221 -49.59 33.92 -3.41
N TRP A 222 -48.36 33.99 -2.87
CA TRP A 222 -47.84 33.07 -1.84
C TRP A 222 -47.08 31.74 -2.09
N PRO A 223 -46.64 31.29 -3.29
CA PRO A 223 -45.94 30.00 -3.37
C PRO A 223 -44.40 30.03 -3.13
N TRP A 224 -43.75 31.21 -3.11
CA TRP A 224 -42.28 31.30 -3.21
C TRP A 224 -41.52 31.47 -1.88
N ARG A 225 -42.19 31.68 -0.75
CA ARG A 225 -41.51 32.06 0.52
C ARG A 225 -40.91 30.87 1.29
N VAL A 226 -41.35 29.63 1.08
CA VAL A 226 -40.99 28.46 1.95
C VAL A 226 -40.75 27.13 1.20
N THR A 227 -40.63 27.15 -0.12
CA THR A 227 -40.72 25.94 -0.96
C THR A 227 -39.40 25.26 -1.32
N PHE A 228 -38.24 25.70 -0.79
CA PHE A 228 -36.95 25.26 -1.35
C PHE A 228 -36.68 23.74 -1.32
N ILE A 229 -36.78 23.03 -0.17
CA ILE A 229 -36.48 21.56 -0.10
C ILE A 229 -37.45 20.69 -0.92
N GLY A 230 -38.61 21.20 -1.30
CA GLY A 230 -39.64 20.46 -2.06
C GLY A 230 -40.00 21.17 -3.36
N SER A 231 -39.09 22.06 -3.81
CA SER A 231 -38.89 22.32 -5.21
C SER A 231 -38.04 21.16 -5.77
N SER A 232 -38.13 20.89 -7.07
CA SER A 232 -37.27 19.91 -7.74
C SER A 232 -35.78 20.18 -7.52
N VAL A 233 -35.38 21.44 -7.29
CA VAL A 233 -33.99 21.83 -7.07
C VAL A 233 -33.47 21.32 -5.72
N GLY A 234 -34.22 21.49 -4.63
CA GLY A 234 -33.78 21.09 -3.29
C GLY A 234 -33.67 19.58 -3.11
N THR A 235 -34.61 18.81 -3.68
CA THR A 235 -34.57 17.34 -3.65
C THR A 235 -33.42 16.80 -4.48
N VAL A 236 -33.16 17.39 -5.66
CA VAL A 236 -32.02 17.02 -6.52
C VAL A 236 -30.70 17.31 -5.81
N SER A 237 -30.54 18.45 -5.15
CA SER A 237 -29.30 18.80 -4.43
C SER A 237 -29.01 17.85 -3.27
N LEU A 238 -29.99 17.53 -2.41
CA LEU A 238 -29.78 16.59 -1.30
C LEU A 238 -29.50 15.16 -1.81
N SER A 239 -30.20 14.73 -2.86
CA SER A 239 -29.95 13.44 -3.50
C SER A 239 -28.55 13.39 -4.11
N ALA A 240 -28.09 14.47 -4.74
CA ALA A 240 -26.73 14.58 -5.28
C ALA A 240 -25.67 14.50 -4.17
N LEU A 241 -25.91 15.09 -3.00
CA LEU A 241 -24.99 14.99 -1.85
C LEU A 241 -24.95 13.58 -1.26
N MET A 242 -26.08 12.89 -1.18
CA MET A 242 -26.11 11.46 -0.79
C MET A 242 -25.34 10.61 -1.81
N LEU A 243 -25.58 10.81 -3.11
CA LEU A 243 -24.87 10.11 -4.18
C LEU A 243 -23.37 10.41 -4.13
N PHE A 244 -22.97 11.66 -3.87
CA PHE A 244 -21.57 12.03 -3.68
C PHE A 244 -20.94 11.27 -2.50
N SER A 245 -21.61 11.24 -1.35
CA SER A 245 -21.18 10.50 -0.15
C SER A 245 -20.99 8.99 -0.42
N TRP A 246 -21.86 8.39 -1.22
CA TRP A 246 -21.83 6.94 -1.47
C TRP A 246 -20.97 6.51 -2.66
N LEU A 247 -20.90 7.32 -3.71
CA LEU A 247 -20.27 6.97 -4.99
C LEU A 247 -18.90 7.62 -5.19
N VAL A 248 -18.65 8.78 -4.58
CA VAL A 248 -17.45 9.59 -4.85
C VAL A 248 -16.52 9.62 -3.64
N ALA A 249 -17.04 9.94 -2.45
CA ALA A 249 -16.27 9.96 -1.21
C ALA A 249 -16.08 8.55 -0.63
N THR A 250 -15.23 7.74 -1.28
CA THR A 250 -15.04 6.33 -0.96
C THR A 250 -13.56 5.96 -0.78
N ILE A 251 -13.30 5.00 0.10
CA ILE A 251 -11.99 4.34 0.27
C ILE A 251 -11.80 3.35 -0.89
N PRO A 252 -10.58 3.18 -1.42
CA PRO A 252 -10.31 2.21 -2.47
C PRO A 252 -10.66 0.76 -2.06
N ASP A 253 -11.28 0.00 -2.98
CA ASP A 253 -11.72 -1.39 -2.77
C ASP A 253 -12.54 -1.64 -1.48
N ALA A 254 -13.24 -0.62 -0.97
CA ALA A 254 -14.04 -0.76 0.24
C ALA A 254 -15.18 -1.78 0.04
N CYS A 255 -15.09 -2.92 0.72
CA CYS A 255 -16.08 -3.99 0.71
C CYS A 255 -16.50 -4.29 2.16
N LEU A 256 -17.82 -4.29 2.43
CA LEU A 256 -18.35 -4.45 3.79
C LEU A 256 -18.09 -5.85 4.39
N TYR A 257 -17.93 -6.88 3.55
CA TYR A 257 -17.65 -8.26 3.97
C TYR A 257 -16.98 -9.04 2.84
N LYS A 258 -15.99 -9.88 3.18
CA LYS A 258 -15.36 -10.87 2.30
C LYS A 258 -15.65 -12.25 2.91
N ASP A 259 -16.43 -13.08 2.24
CA ASP A 259 -16.76 -14.42 2.73
C ASP A 259 -15.51 -15.33 2.74
N ILE A 260 -15.50 -16.34 3.62
CA ILE A 260 -14.37 -17.26 3.88
C ILE A 260 -13.91 -18.00 2.60
N ASN A 261 -14.78 -18.11 1.59
CA ASN A 261 -14.50 -18.75 0.31
C ASN A 261 -14.41 -17.77 -0.89
N GLY A 262 -14.38 -16.46 -0.66
CA GLY A 262 -14.17 -15.45 -1.73
C GLY A 262 -15.26 -15.37 -2.82
N ARG A 263 -16.37 -16.12 -2.71
CA ARG A 263 -17.38 -16.25 -3.77
C ARG A 263 -18.47 -15.20 -3.79
N PHE A 264 -18.77 -14.53 -2.67
CA PHE A 264 -19.82 -13.51 -2.61
C PHE A 264 -19.35 -12.21 -1.93
N ASN A 265 -19.28 -11.13 -2.71
CA ASN A 265 -19.01 -9.77 -2.25
C ASN A 265 -20.33 -9.01 -2.18
N ILE A 266 -20.91 -8.86 -0.99
CA ILE A 266 -22.27 -8.29 -0.88
C ILE A 266 -22.30 -6.75 -1.04
N LEU A 267 -21.17 -6.03 -0.93
CA LEU A 267 -21.20 -4.55 -1.03
C LEU A 267 -19.86 -3.88 -1.45
N CYS A 268 -19.26 -4.30 -2.58
CA CYS A 268 -18.10 -3.60 -3.18
C CYS A 268 -18.56 -2.55 -4.21
N LEU A 269 -19.01 -1.39 -3.73
CA LEU A 269 -19.65 -0.37 -4.58
C LEU A 269 -18.74 0.14 -5.72
N ASP A 270 -17.43 0.25 -5.48
CA ASP A 270 -16.46 0.79 -6.45
C ASP A 270 -16.29 -0.13 -7.68
N LYS A 271 -16.19 -1.45 -7.47
CA LYS A 271 -16.15 -2.46 -8.55
C LYS A 271 -17.48 -2.59 -9.30
N MET A 272 -18.60 -2.30 -8.64
CA MET A 272 -19.92 -2.30 -9.29
C MET A 272 -20.10 -1.05 -10.17
N MET A 273 -19.65 0.12 -9.69
CA MET A 273 -19.79 1.41 -10.37
C MET A 273 -18.85 1.57 -11.57
N SER A 274 -17.60 1.11 -11.46
CA SER A 274 -16.67 1.06 -12.60
C SER A 274 -17.22 0.22 -13.76
N LYS A 275 -18.04 -0.82 -13.47
CA LYS A 275 -18.73 -1.61 -14.50
C LYS A 275 -20.01 -0.98 -15.06
N MET A 276 -20.71 -0.15 -14.28
CA MET A 276 -22.00 0.44 -14.66
C MET A 276 -21.89 1.81 -15.36
N THR A 277 -20.76 2.51 -15.23
CA THR A 277 -20.61 3.87 -15.77
C THR A 277 -19.58 3.93 -16.90
N PRO A 278 -19.82 4.66 -18.00
CA PRO A 278 -18.85 4.80 -19.10
C PRO A 278 -17.63 5.68 -18.75
N TRP A 279 -17.67 6.38 -17.61
CA TRP A 279 -16.69 7.38 -17.20
C TRP A 279 -15.75 6.81 -16.13
N THR A 280 -14.89 5.88 -16.53
CA THR A 280 -13.82 5.33 -15.69
C THR A 280 -12.48 5.94 -16.06
N THR A 281 -11.64 6.25 -15.08
CA THR A 281 -10.25 6.67 -15.30
C THR A 281 -9.32 5.54 -14.90
N LYS A 282 -8.35 5.22 -15.77
CA LYS A 282 -7.27 4.28 -15.47
C LYS A 282 -6.12 5.07 -14.87
N ILE A 283 -5.84 4.85 -13.59
CA ILE A 283 -4.69 5.44 -12.92
C ILE A 283 -3.61 4.38 -12.82
N LYS A 284 -2.40 4.72 -13.26
CA LYS A 284 -1.20 3.93 -13.01
C LYS A 284 -0.59 4.38 -11.69
N SER A 285 -0.51 3.48 -10.71
CA SER A 285 0.31 3.67 -9.51
C SER A 285 1.39 2.58 -9.51
N GLY A 286 2.62 2.97 -9.83
CA GLY A 286 3.71 2.02 -10.11
C GLY A 286 3.37 1.10 -11.29
N ASN A 287 3.55 -0.21 -11.11
CA ASN A 287 3.17 -1.24 -12.08
C ASN A 287 1.69 -1.65 -12.02
N THR A 288 0.94 -1.20 -11.01
CA THR A 288 -0.48 -1.55 -10.86
C THR A 288 -1.37 -0.56 -11.61
N GLN A 289 -2.30 -1.08 -12.41
CA GLN A 289 -3.37 -0.28 -13.01
C GLN A 289 -4.65 -0.44 -12.21
N ARG A 290 -5.30 0.68 -11.88
CA ARG A 290 -6.63 0.66 -11.24
C ARG A 290 -7.63 1.47 -12.03
N GLU A 291 -8.83 0.92 -12.09
CA GLU A 291 -10.00 1.56 -12.66
C GLU A 291 -10.88 2.08 -11.54
N MET A 292 -11.27 3.35 -11.65
CA MET A 292 -12.17 3.98 -10.69
C MET A 292 -13.05 5.00 -11.39
N PHE A 293 -14.10 5.42 -10.70
CA PHE A 293 -15.01 6.44 -11.19
C PHE A 293 -14.27 7.77 -11.43
N GLY A 294 -14.48 8.39 -12.59
CA GLY A 294 -13.67 9.54 -13.02
C GLY A 294 -13.78 10.78 -12.13
N LEU A 295 -14.94 11.03 -11.50
CA LEU A 295 -15.06 12.12 -10.52
C LEU A 295 -14.27 11.85 -9.24
N THR A 296 -14.21 10.59 -8.80
CA THR A 296 -13.41 10.19 -7.65
C THR A 296 -11.93 10.40 -7.93
N ALA A 297 -11.48 9.99 -9.12
CA ALA A 297 -10.12 10.26 -9.57
C ALA A 297 -9.81 11.76 -9.55
N TRP A 298 -10.66 12.59 -10.17
CA TRP A 298 -10.44 14.03 -10.27
C TRP A 298 -10.42 14.76 -8.91
N LEU A 299 -11.26 14.35 -7.96
CA LEU A 299 -11.38 15.03 -6.66
C LEU A 299 -10.41 14.54 -5.59
N PHE A 300 -10.03 13.25 -5.63
CA PHE A 300 -9.33 12.58 -4.54
C PHE A 300 -7.99 11.94 -4.91
N GLU A 301 -7.74 11.70 -6.20
CA GLU A 301 -6.48 11.11 -6.69
C GLU A 301 -5.66 12.17 -7.42
N GLY A 302 -4.83 12.86 -6.65
CA GLY A 302 -3.78 13.72 -7.17
C GLY A 302 -2.43 13.21 -6.68
N ALA A 303 -1.49 12.99 -7.60
CA ALA A 303 -0.11 12.77 -7.22
C ALA A 303 0.36 13.94 -6.33
N PRO A 304 1.05 13.68 -5.22
CA PRO A 304 1.60 14.77 -4.43
C PRO A 304 2.58 15.58 -5.25
N ASP A 305 2.53 16.89 -5.08
CA ASP A 305 3.49 17.81 -5.68
C ASP A 305 4.90 17.44 -5.21
N PRO A 306 5.85 17.18 -6.13
CA PRO A 306 7.20 16.75 -5.78
C PRO A 306 7.98 17.76 -4.93
N ILE A 307 7.61 19.05 -4.95
CA ILE A 307 8.28 20.11 -4.18
C ILE A 307 7.56 20.35 -2.86
N THR A 308 6.23 20.46 -2.87
CA THR A 308 5.47 20.87 -1.69
C THR A 308 4.92 19.72 -0.86
N GLY A 309 4.93 18.49 -1.39
CA GLY A 309 4.39 17.30 -0.70
C GLY A 309 2.87 17.28 -0.59
N ARG A 310 2.18 18.34 -1.06
CA ARG A 310 0.73 18.47 -0.95
C ARG A 310 0.05 17.62 -2.03
N PRO A 311 -1.08 16.96 -1.73
CA PRO A 311 -1.87 16.30 -2.76
C PRO A 311 -2.28 17.32 -3.83
N ALA A 312 -2.08 17.01 -5.10
CA ALA A 312 -2.52 17.87 -6.21
C ALA A 312 -4.05 17.93 -6.35
N SER A 313 -4.77 17.01 -5.72
CA SER A 313 -6.21 16.96 -5.66
C SER A 313 -6.77 17.93 -4.61
N TRP A 314 -8.08 18.23 -4.72
CA TRP A 314 -8.76 19.12 -3.78
C TRP A 314 -8.82 18.52 -2.38
N TRP A 315 -8.95 17.19 -2.30
CA TRP A 315 -8.88 16.42 -1.07
C TRP A 315 -7.99 15.20 -1.29
N ALA A 316 -7.35 14.71 -0.24
CA ALA A 316 -6.69 13.42 -0.27
C ALA A 316 -7.62 12.37 0.36
N ARG A 317 -7.75 11.21 -0.28
CA ARG A 317 -8.39 10.03 0.32
C ARG A 317 -7.39 8.99 0.84
N ASN A 318 -6.10 9.20 0.57
CA ASN A 318 -4.99 8.38 1.04
C ASN A 318 -4.10 9.24 1.94
N ILE A 319 -3.35 8.62 2.86
CA ILE A 319 -2.38 9.37 3.67
C ILE A 319 -1.29 9.91 2.75
N VAL A 320 -1.01 11.20 2.87
CA VAL A 320 0.08 11.86 2.17
C VAL A 320 0.92 12.59 3.19
N LEU A 321 2.14 12.10 3.42
CA LEU A 321 3.17 12.67 4.26
C LEU A 321 4.49 12.53 3.51
N THR A 322 5.10 13.65 3.14
CA THR A 322 6.42 13.65 2.53
C THR A 322 7.36 14.51 3.35
N ASP A 323 8.62 14.12 3.44
CA ASP A 323 9.65 14.90 4.14
C ASP A 323 9.35 15.08 5.64
N VAL A 324 8.73 14.09 6.28
CA VAL A 324 8.34 14.14 7.70
C VAL A 324 9.17 13.17 8.53
N ASP A 325 9.73 13.67 9.63
CA ASP A 325 10.28 12.82 10.68
C ASP A 325 9.16 12.40 11.64
N LEU A 326 8.83 11.11 11.63
CA LEU A 326 7.74 10.54 12.45
C LEU A 326 8.26 9.84 13.71
N VAL A 327 9.59 9.69 13.84
CA VAL A 327 10.21 9.01 14.97
C VAL A 327 10.73 10.05 15.96
N PRO A 328 10.37 9.96 17.26
CA PRO A 328 10.91 10.91 18.25
C PRO A 328 12.44 10.75 18.39
N GLU A 329 13.14 11.87 18.58
CA GLU A 329 14.58 11.91 18.87
C GLU A 329 14.90 11.30 20.25
N LYS A 330 14.89 9.97 20.35
CA LYS A 330 15.21 9.20 21.56
C LYS A 330 16.11 8.02 21.21
N LYS A 331 17.02 7.67 22.13
CA LYS A 331 17.76 6.40 22.05
C LYS A 331 16.82 5.22 22.34
N PHE A 332 16.65 4.35 21.35
CA PHE A 332 15.85 3.13 21.46
C PHE A 332 16.69 1.96 21.99
N SER A 333 16.15 1.24 22.97
CA SER A 333 16.71 -0.03 23.45
C SER A 333 16.60 -1.13 22.38
N GLN A 334 17.32 -2.25 22.54
CA GLN A 334 17.24 -3.37 21.60
C GLN A 334 15.82 -3.92 21.54
N GLY A 335 15.22 -3.95 20.34
CA GLY A 335 13.88 -4.47 20.10
C GLY A 335 12.73 -3.49 20.36
N GLU A 336 12.99 -2.29 20.89
CA GLU A 336 12.00 -1.22 21.05
C GLU A 336 11.57 -0.69 19.68
N VAL A 337 10.26 -0.60 19.51
CA VAL A 337 9.60 -0.13 18.29
C VAL A 337 9.43 1.39 18.38
N SER A 338 9.71 2.10 17.29
CA SER A 338 9.55 3.56 17.24
C SER A 338 8.09 3.98 17.11
N ILE A 339 7.36 3.32 16.21
CA ILE A 339 5.95 3.58 15.88
C ILE A 339 5.22 2.26 15.67
N ASN A 340 3.97 2.19 16.13
CA ASN A 340 3.14 1.00 15.96
C ASN A 340 2.03 1.30 14.94
N LEU A 341 2.12 0.67 13.78
CA LEU A 341 1.16 0.77 12.69
C LEU A 341 0.51 -0.58 12.40
N ARG A 342 0.57 -1.55 13.32
CA ARG A 342 0.09 -2.92 13.08
C ARG A 342 -1.34 -2.99 12.55
N GLY A 343 -1.55 -3.81 11.53
CA GLY A 343 -2.88 -4.08 10.96
C GLY A 343 -3.55 -2.87 10.30
N ARG A 344 -2.82 -1.76 10.09
CA ARG A 344 -3.35 -0.57 9.43
C ARG A 344 -3.53 -0.82 7.94
N ASP A 345 -4.59 -0.24 7.41
CA ASP A 345 -4.77 -0.09 5.96
C ASP A 345 -4.07 1.21 5.54
N LEU A 346 -2.99 1.08 4.78
CA LEU A 346 -2.17 2.19 4.27
C LEU A 346 -2.01 2.11 2.74
N ARG A 347 -3.00 1.53 2.08
CA ARG A 347 -3.00 1.40 0.62
C ARG A 347 -2.85 2.76 -0.04
N TYR A 348 -1.93 2.83 -0.99
CA TYR A 348 -1.67 4.05 -1.78
C TYR A 348 -1.29 5.25 -0.91
N ALA A 349 -0.88 5.02 0.34
CA ALA A 349 -0.29 6.06 1.16
C ALA A 349 1.02 6.53 0.51
N VAL A 350 1.28 7.82 0.56
CA VAL A 350 2.55 8.41 0.17
C VAL A 350 3.26 8.82 1.44
N LEU A 351 4.39 8.18 1.69
CA LEU A 351 5.26 8.33 2.86
C LEU A 351 6.70 8.69 2.45
N ASP A 352 6.88 9.21 1.24
CA ASP A 352 8.17 9.47 0.61
C ASP A 352 9.08 10.35 1.49
N ARG A 353 10.38 10.04 1.52
CA ARG A 353 11.42 10.78 2.26
C ARG A 353 11.13 10.95 3.76
N SER A 354 10.28 10.09 4.32
CA SER A 354 9.93 10.13 5.75
C SER A 354 10.85 9.23 6.57
N ASP A 355 10.96 9.53 7.86
CA ASP A 355 11.67 8.67 8.82
C ASP A 355 10.70 7.78 9.58
N LEU A 356 10.83 6.46 9.40
CA LEU A 356 10.00 5.41 9.96
C LEU A 356 10.87 4.25 10.51
N HIS A 357 12.14 4.52 10.81
CA HIS A 357 13.09 3.49 11.27
C HIS A 357 12.57 2.79 12.52
N ARG A 358 12.77 1.47 12.62
CA ARG A 358 12.26 0.62 13.73
C ARG A 358 10.74 0.64 13.90
N GLY A 359 9.98 1.05 12.89
CA GLY A 359 8.52 0.98 12.92
C GLY A 359 8.01 -0.45 12.84
N ASP A 360 6.86 -0.72 13.46
CA ASP A 360 6.17 -2.00 13.39
C ASP A 360 4.96 -1.90 12.46
N PHE A 361 5.11 -2.51 11.30
CA PHE A 361 4.16 -2.56 10.21
C PHE A 361 3.54 -3.96 10.06
N THR A 362 3.64 -4.82 11.08
CA THR A 362 3.11 -6.18 11.01
C THR A 362 1.64 -6.19 10.55
N GLY A 363 1.35 -6.89 9.46
CA GLY A 363 -0.01 -7.03 8.91
C GLY A 363 -0.57 -5.77 8.25
N VAL A 364 0.26 -4.78 7.95
CA VAL A 364 -0.16 -3.56 7.25
C VAL A 364 -0.36 -3.84 5.76
N ASP A 365 -1.45 -3.31 5.21
CA ASP A 365 -1.68 -3.31 3.77
C ASP A 365 -1.00 -2.08 3.14
N LEU A 366 0.14 -2.29 2.47
CA LEU A 366 0.93 -1.26 1.79
C LEU A 366 0.80 -1.36 0.26
N ARG A 367 -0.25 -2.02 -0.25
CA ARG A 367 -0.42 -2.19 -1.70
C ARG A 367 -0.38 -0.85 -2.40
N GLY A 368 0.45 -0.75 -3.44
CA GLY A 368 0.69 0.47 -4.22
C GLY A 368 1.06 1.72 -3.41
N ALA A 369 1.48 1.59 -2.16
CA ALA A 369 1.98 2.71 -1.36
C ALA A 369 3.33 3.20 -1.90
N SER A 370 3.62 4.48 -1.72
CA SER A 370 4.91 5.08 -2.07
C SER A 370 5.70 5.37 -0.79
N LEU A 371 6.87 4.78 -0.70
CA LEU A 371 7.85 4.83 0.38
C LEU A 371 9.23 5.15 -0.20
N ARG A 372 9.28 6.02 -1.21
CA ARG A 372 10.54 6.35 -1.89
C ARG A 372 11.49 7.05 -0.94
N GLU A 373 12.78 6.73 -1.01
CA GLU A 373 13.83 7.37 -0.20
C GLU A 373 13.55 7.36 1.33
N THR A 374 12.64 6.48 1.78
CA THR A 374 12.16 6.43 3.16
C THR A 374 13.13 5.65 4.02
N ARG A 375 13.33 6.07 5.27
CA ARG A 375 14.17 5.34 6.24
C ARG A 375 13.31 4.34 7.00
N LEU A 376 13.58 3.06 6.79
CA LEU A 376 12.87 1.92 7.38
C LEU A 376 13.84 0.91 7.99
N GLU A 377 15.03 1.37 8.41
CA GLU A 377 16.06 0.51 9.01
C GLU A 377 15.47 -0.26 10.21
N HIS A 378 15.67 -1.57 10.24
CA HIS A 378 15.18 -2.46 11.29
C HIS A 378 13.66 -2.39 11.56
N ALA A 379 12.86 -1.95 10.57
CA ALA A 379 11.41 -2.04 10.64
C ALA A 379 10.95 -3.52 10.67
N LYS A 380 9.78 -3.77 11.27
CA LYS A 380 9.16 -5.10 11.35
C LYS A 380 7.94 -5.14 10.44
N PHE A 381 7.91 -6.07 9.49
CA PHE A 381 6.77 -6.26 8.57
C PHE A 381 6.04 -7.58 8.78
N CYS A 382 6.69 -8.54 9.43
CA CYS A 382 6.11 -9.83 9.76
C CYS A 382 6.31 -10.11 11.25
N HIS A 383 5.35 -10.82 11.84
CA HIS A 383 5.54 -11.43 13.15
C HIS A 383 5.65 -12.94 12.97
N PRO A 384 6.74 -13.58 13.43
CA PRO A 384 6.86 -15.02 13.41
C PRO A 384 5.88 -15.61 14.44
N LEU A 385 4.71 -16.06 13.99
CA LEU A 385 3.81 -16.88 14.80
C LEU A 385 3.87 -18.32 14.29
N LYS A 386 4.20 -19.26 15.18
CA LYS A 386 4.30 -20.70 14.86
C LYS A 386 2.94 -21.38 14.59
N THR A 387 1.81 -20.71 14.83
CA THR A 387 0.51 -21.39 14.99
C THR A 387 -0.69 -20.72 14.29
N HIS A 388 -0.50 -19.63 13.56
CA HIS A 388 -1.57 -18.90 12.83
C HIS A 388 -1.08 -18.50 11.44
N PRO A 389 -1.96 -18.19 10.47
CA PRO A 389 -1.52 -17.59 9.21
C PRO A 389 -0.64 -16.37 9.53
N ARG A 390 0.59 -16.36 9.01
CA ARG A 390 1.57 -15.30 9.27
C ARG A 390 0.94 -13.96 8.92
N ASN A 391 0.87 -13.06 9.90
CA ASN A 391 0.34 -11.70 9.67
C ASN A 391 1.45 -10.81 9.12
N CYS A 392 1.79 -11.00 7.85
CA CYS A 392 2.79 -10.21 7.14
C CYS A 392 2.18 -9.00 6.44
N SER A 393 2.95 -7.94 6.29
CA SER A 393 2.57 -6.80 5.46
C SER A 393 2.49 -7.20 3.99
N ASN A 394 1.57 -6.58 3.25
CA ASN A 394 1.45 -6.75 1.80
C ASN A 394 2.08 -5.55 1.08
N PHE A 395 3.06 -5.80 0.21
CA PHE A 395 3.77 -4.81 -0.58
C PHE A 395 3.50 -4.90 -2.09
N GLU A 396 2.42 -5.57 -2.50
CA GLU A 396 2.07 -5.74 -3.92
C GLU A 396 2.07 -4.38 -4.64
N GLY A 397 2.99 -4.24 -5.61
CA GLY A 397 3.17 -3.02 -6.38
C GLY A 397 3.59 -1.77 -5.59
N ALA A 398 4.02 -1.89 -4.33
CA ALA A 398 4.53 -0.78 -3.53
C ALA A 398 5.82 -0.22 -4.12
N ASN A 399 6.06 1.09 -3.93
CA ASN A 399 7.24 1.78 -4.42
C ASN A 399 8.20 2.13 -3.27
N LEU A 400 9.28 1.36 -3.16
CA LEU A 400 10.35 1.47 -2.17
C LEU A 400 11.67 1.91 -2.82
N THR A 401 11.60 2.56 -3.99
CA THR A 401 12.79 3.02 -4.72
C THR A 401 13.67 3.91 -3.83
N GLU A 402 14.96 3.60 -3.78
CA GLU A 402 15.97 4.29 -2.94
C GLU A 402 15.70 4.26 -1.41
N ALA A 403 14.73 3.47 -0.94
CA ALA A 403 14.46 3.33 0.49
C ALA A 403 15.64 2.63 1.21
N ASN A 404 15.73 2.88 2.53
CA ASN A 404 16.72 2.24 3.39
C ASN A 404 16.05 1.21 4.30
N LEU A 405 16.27 -0.07 3.99
CA LEU A 405 15.66 -1.25 4.60
C LEU A 405 16.73 -2.21 5.16
N ARG A 406 17.84 -1.66 5.65
CA ARG A 406 18.93 -2.46 6.25
C ARG A 406 18.44 -3.33 7.40
N GLY A 407 18.85 -4.61 7.37
CA GLY A 407 18.57 -5.58 8.43
C GLY A 407 17.07 -5.77 8.73
N VAL A 408 16.21 -5.55 7.73
CA VAL A 408 14.76 -5.75 7.85
C VAL A 408 14.42 -7.23 7.64
N ASP A 409 13.40 -7.69 8.35
CA ASP A 409 12.85 -9.04 8.22
C ASP A 409 11.58 -9.05 7.33
N PHE A 410 11.74 -9.64 6.15
CA PHE A 410 10.74 -9.91 5.12
C PHE A 410 10.44 -11.42 4.98
N GLU A 411 10.74 -12.24 5.98
CA GLU A 411 10.49 -13.69 5.89
C GLU A 411 9.02 -13.97 5.53
N SER A 412 8.77 -14.60 4.37
CA SER A 412 7.43 -14.88 3.85
C SER A 412 6.56 -13.65 3.56
N ALA A 413 7.15 -12.48 3.35
CA ALA A 413 6.42 -11.30 2.92
C ALA A 413 6.02 -11.41 1.43
N ASP A 414 4.91 -10.77 1.08
CA ASP A 414 4.43 -10.62 -0.30
C ASP A 414 4.91 -9.29 -0.87
N LEU A 415 5.87 -9.35 -1.79
CA LEU A 415 6.48 -8.23 -2.50
C LEU A 415 6.33 -8.37 -4.03
N GLN A 416 5.29 -9.07 -4.50
CA GLN A 416 5.07 -9.27 -5.93
C GLN A 416 4.98 -7.93 -6.69
N GLY A 417 5.78 -7.79 -7.74
CA GLY A 417 5.84 -6.58 -8.56
C GLY A 417 6.30 -5.30 -7.85
N ALA A 418 6.81 -5.38 -6.61
CA ALA A 418 7.28 -4.23 -5.85
C ALA A 418 8.42 -3.49 -6.59
N GLN A 419 8.45 -2.16 -6.47
CA GLN A 419 9.54 -1.32 -7.02
C GLN A 419 10.59 -1.08 -5.94
N LEU A 420 11.69 -1.82 -6.02
CA LEU A 420 12.80 -1.86 -5.07
C LEU A 420 14.12 -1.39 -5.74
N ALA A 421 14.04 -0.57 -6.78
CA ALA A 421 15.23 -0.10 -7.49
C ALA A 421 16.10 0.77 -6.56
N LEU A 422 17.42 0.59 -6.61
CA LEU A 422 18.40 1.34 -5.79
C LEU A 422 18.20 1.24 -4.26
N VAL A 423 17.37 0.31 -3.79
CA VAL A 423 17.07 0.14 -2.36
C VAL A 423 18.30 -0.39 -1.60
N LYS A 424 18.42 -0.04 -0.31
CA LYS A 424 19.45 -0.57 0.59
C LYS A 424 18.87 -1.67 1.46
N LEU A 425 19.26 -2.92 1.19
CA LEU A 425 18.77 -4.14 1.82
C LEU A 425 19.92 -4.98 2.41
N GLU A 426 21.02 -4.34 2.83
CA GLU A 426 22.15 -5.08 3.40
C GLU A 426 21.72 -5.87 4.63
N GLY A 427 22.00 -7.18 4.64
CA GLY A 427 21.63 -8.11 5.71
C GLY A 427 20.13 -8.32 5.91
N ALA A 428 19.27 -7.95 4.95
CA ALA A 428 17.83 -8.21 5.05
C ALA A 428 17.51 -9.71 4.93
N ASN A 429 16.45 -10.16 5.60
CA ASN A 429 15.95 -11.54 5.54
C ASN A 429 14.72 -11.62 4.62
N PHE A 430 14.86 -12.24 3.46
CA PHE A 430 13.81 -12.53 2.48
C PHE A 430 13.48 -14.02 2.39
N ARG A 431 13.82 -14.81 3.42
CA ARG A 431 13.60 -16.25 3.35
C ARG A 431 12.13 -16.57 3.06
N ASN A 432 11.87 -17.39 2.05
CA ASN A 432 10.53 -17.77 1.61
C ASN A 432 9.62 -16.58 1.19
N ALA A 433 10.19 -15.43 0.81
CA ALA A 433 9.42 -14.26 0.36
C ALA A 433 8.98 -14.39 -1.10
N GLU A 434 7.83 -13.78 -1.43
CA GLU A 434 7.29 -13.71 -2.80
C GLU A 434 7.76 -12.40 -3.46
N LEU A 435 8.64 -12.50 -4.46
CA LEU A 435 9.28 -11.40 -5.18
C LEU A 435 9.12 -11.55 -6.71
N GLU A 436 8.15 -12.34 -7.17
CA GLU A 436 7.88 -12.53 -8.59
C GLU A 436 7.66 -11.18 -9.30
N GLY A 437 8.42 -10.95 -10.38
CA GLY A 437 8.40 -9.72 -11.16
C GLY A 437 8.86 -8.45 -10.43
N ALA A 438 9.40 -8.55 -9.20
CA ALA A 438 9.89 -7.41 -8.44
C ALA A 438 11.07 -6.72 -9.15
N ASN A 439 11.16 -5.39 -9.00
CA ASN A 439 12.21 -4.58 -9.61
C ASN A 439 13.28 -4.22 -8.58
N LEU A 440 14.36 -4.98 -8.52
CA LEU A 440 15.54 -4.82 -7.66
C LEU A 440 16.76 -4.28 -8.44
N THR A 441 16.56 -3.60 -9.57
CA THR A 441 17.67 -3.05 -10.37
C THR A 441 18.55 -2.14 -9.51
N SER A 442 19.86 -2.40 -9.53
CA SER A 442 20.87 -1.67 -8.75
C SER A 442 20.67 -1.69 -7.22
N ALA A 443 19.85 -2.61 -6.68
CA ALA A 443 19.65 -2.77 -5.24
C ALA A 443 20.92 -3.26 -4.52
N SER A 444 21.08 -2.89 -3.24
CA SER A 444 22.16 -3.38 -2.37
C SER A 444 21.66 -4.49 -1.46
N LEU A 445 21.90 -5.74 -1.81
CA LEU A 445 21.46 -6.97 -1.12
C LEU A 445 22.65 -7.74 -0.49
N ARG A 446 23.71 -7.02 -0.11
CA ARG A 446 24.93 -7.61 0.47
C ARG A 446 24.60 -8.45 1.70
N GLY A 447 24.98 -9.71 1.69
CA GLY A 447 24.74 -10.65 2.78
C GLY A 447 23.26 -10.88 3.11
N ALA A 448 22.32 -10.53 2.21
CA ALA A 448 20.90 -10.78 2.41
C ALA A 448 20.59 -12.29 2.32
N ASP A 449 19.59 -12.75 3.06
CA ASP A 449 19.10 -14.14 3.00
C ASP A 449 17.86 -14.22 2.11
N LEU A 450 18.00 -14.67 0.88
CA LEU A 450 16.96 -14.89 -0.12
C LEU A 450 16.67 -16.40 -0.30
N SER A 451 17.02 -17.24 0.69
CA SER A 451 16.80 -18.68 0.59
C SER A 451 15.31 -19.00 0.44
N LEU A 452 14.98 -19.94 -0.46
CA LEU A 452 13.59 -20.32 -0.77
C LEU A 452 12.70 -19.16 -1.30
N ALA A 453 13.27 -18.01 -1.66
CA ALA A 453 12.48 -16.90 -2.18
C ALA A 453 12.04 -17.15 -3.63
N ASN A 454 10.81 -16.75 -3.97
CA ASN A 454 10.31 -16.75 -5.34
C ASN A 454 10.70 -15.43 -6.03
N LEU A 455 11.66 -15.48 -6.94
CA LEU A 455 12.22 -14.37 -7.72
C LEU A 455 11.99 -14.57 -9.23
N LYS A 456 10.99 -15.37 -9.63
CA LYS A 456 10.63 -15.59 -11.03
C LYS A 456 10.47 -14.25 -11.78
N GLY A 457 11.21 -14.08 -12.87
CA GLY A 457 11.21 -12.86 -13.68
C GLY A 457 11.61 -11.56 -12.97
N ALA A 458 12.18 -11.64 -11.76
CA ALA A 458 12.63 -10.45 -11.03
C ALA A 458 13.76 -9.73 -11.78
N LYS A 459 13.79 -8.39 -11.69
CA LYS A 459 14.83 -7.56 -12.30
C LYS A 459 15.90 -7.23 -11.28
N LEU A 460 17.07 -7.84 -11.41
CA LEU A 460 18.23 -7.70 -10.52
C LEU A 460 19.46 -7.16 -11.27
N SER A 461 19.27 -6.54 -12.44
CA SER A 461 20.37 -5.99 -13.25
C SER A 461 21.17 -4.98 -12.40
N TYR A 462 22.50 -5.09 -12.43
CA TYR A 462 23.44 -4.27 -11.65
C TYR A 462 23.29 -4.38 -10.12
N ALA A 463 22.49 -5.32 -9.59
CA ALA A 463 22.32 -5.50 -8.15
C ALA A 463 23.61 -5.98 -7.47
N LYS A 464 23.79 -5.57 -6.22
CA LYS A 464 24.94 -5.94 -5.36
C LYS A 464 24.51 -7.04 -4.40
N LEU A 465 24.85 -8.28 -4.71
CA LEU A 465 24.45 -9.51 -4.01
C LEU A 465 25.66 -10.25 -3.43
N GLN A 466 26.74 -9.53 -3.12
CA GLN A 466 27.95 -10.16 -2.57
C GLN A 466 27.61 -10.91 -1.28
N SER A 467 28.05 -12.18 -1.18
CA SER A 467 27.76 -13.08 -0.06
C SER A 467 26.27 -13.30 0.25
N ALA A 468 25.35 -12.98 -0.66
CA ALA A 468 23.92 -13.25 -0.46
C ALA A 468 23.62 -14.76 -0.49
N ASN A 469 22.61 -15.20 0.26
CA ASN A 469 22.15 -16.58 0.27
C ASN A 469 20.91 -16.75 -0.59
N LEU A 470 21.02 -17.38 -1.75
CA LEU A 470 19.94 -17.73 -2.68
C LEU A 470 19.76 -19.25 -2.79
N THR A 471 20.12 -19.99 -1.73
CA THR A 471 19.92 -21.45 -1.67
C THR A 471 18.44 -21.79 -1.90
N GLN A 472 18.16 -22.68 -2.86
CA GLN A 472 16.81 -23.11 -3.24
C GLN A 472 15.87 -21.96 -3.65
N ALA A 473 16.40 -20.82 -4.08
CA ALA A 473 15.58 -19.73 -4.60
C ALA A 473 15.08 -20.04 -6.02
N GLU A 474 13.89 -19.57 -6.36
CA GLU A 474 13.29 -19.70 -7.70
C GLU A 474 13.59 -18.44 -8.51
N LEU A 475 14.46 -18.52 -9.52
CA LEU A 475 15.00 -17.39 -10.30
C LEU A 475 14.79 -17.58 -11.80
N GLN A 476 13.81 -18.39 -12.22
CA GLN A 476 13.53 -18.61 -13.63
C GLN A 476 13.27 -17.28 -14.33
N GLU A 477 13.91 -17.08 -15.48
CA GLU A 477 13.83 -15.83 -16.26
C GLU A 477 14.23 -14.54 -15.50
N ALA A 478 14.86 -14.63 -14.32
CA ALA A 478 15.35 -13.46 -13.61
C ALA A 478 16.45 -12.74 -14.42
N ASP A 479 16.46 -11.40 -14.35
CA ASP A 479 17.47 -10.57 -15.02
C ASP A 479 18.57 -10.17 -14.04
N LEU A 480 19.71 -10.85 -14.07
CA LEU A 480 20.91 -10.63 -13.25
C LEU A 480 22.06 -10.02 -14.08
N LEU A 481 21.76 -9.33 -15.19
CA LEU A 481 22.75 -8.67 -16.05
C LEU A 481 23.70 -7.80 -15.23
N GLU A 482 25.00 -8.03 -15.35
CA GLU A 482 26.06 -7.29 -14.63
C GLU A 482 25.89 -7.25 -13.09
N ALA A 483 25.13 -8.17 -12.51
CA ALA A 483 25.00 -8.27 -11.05
C ALA A 483 26.32 -8.68 -10.39
N ASP A 484 26.59 -8.15 -9.20
CA ASP A 484 27.77 -8.50 -8.40
C ASP A 484 27.43 -9.59 -7.37
N LEU A 485 27.75 -10.83 -7.71
CA LEU A 485 27.37 -12.07 -7.03
C LEU A 485 28.58 -12.77 -6.37
N GLN A 486 29.64 -12.02 -6.06
CA GLN A 486 30.84 -12.56 -5.44
C GLN A 486 30.51 -13.33 -4.15
N GLY A 487 30.87 -14.60 -4.10
CA GLY A 487 30.65 -15.46 -2.94
C GLY A 487 29.17 -15.77 -2.62
N ALA A 488 28.24 -15.43 -3.51
CA ALA A 488 26.82 -15.73 -3.33
C ALA A 488 26.56 -17.24 -3.36
N ARG A 489 25.52 -17.68 -2.65
CA ARG A 489 25.14 -19.10 -2.54
C ARG A 489 23.89 -19.36 -3.38
N PHE A 490 23.93 -20.38 -4.22
CA PHE A 490 22.88 -20.79 -5.14
C PHE A 490 22.69 -22.31 -5.11
N GLN A 491 23.00 -22.97 -4.00
CA GLN A 491 22.81 -24.42 -3.90
C GLN A 491 21.36 -24.78 -4.20
N ASP A 492 21.16 -25.72 -5.13
CA ASP A 492 19.84 -26.16 -5.59
C ASP A 492 18.91 -25.01 -6.07
N ALA A 493 19.47 -23.86 -6.48
CA ALA A 493 18.67 -22.74 -6.97
C ALA A 493 18.20 -22.99 -8.41
N GLN A 494 16.99 -22.53 -8.72
CA GLN A 494 16.37 -22.72 -10.04
C GLN A 494 16.58 -21.47 -10.90
N LEU A 495 17.49 -21.52 -11.87
CA LEU A 495 17.96 -20.39 -12.69
C LEU A 495 17.66 -20.59 -14.18
N GLU A 496 16.66 -21.39 -14.51
CA GLU A 496 16.34 -21.73 -15.90
C GLU A 496 16.04 -20.47 -16.72
N GLY A 497 16.77 -20.31 -17.82
CA GLY A 497 16.66 -19.13 -18.68
C GLY A 497 17.08 -17.80 -18.04
N ALA A 498 17.65 -17.77 -16.83
CA ALA A 498 18.07 -16.52 -16.21
C ALA A 498 19.14 -15.78 -17.05
N ASN A 499 19.14 -14.45 -17.00
CA ASN A 499 20.15 -13.62 -17.66
C ASN A 499 21.26 -13.25 -16.66
N LEU A 500 22.39 -13.95 -16.71
CA LEU A 500 23.59 -13.71 -15.90
C LEU A 500 24.73 -13.11 -16.75
N ALA A 501 24.41 -12.50 -17.90
CA ALA A 501 25.42 -11.95 -18.79
C ALA A 501 26.27 -10.90 -18.06
N SER A 502 27.59 -10.97 -18.23
CA SER A 502 28.58 -10.11 -17.57
C SER A 502 28.52 -10.09 -16.03
N ALA A 503 27.77 -11.00 -15.39
CA ALA A 503 27.67 -11.05 -13.93
C ALA A 503 29.00 -11.47 -13.29
N ASN A 504 29.23 -11.00 -12.07
CA ASN A 504 30.44 -11.30 -11.29
C ASN A 504 30.16 -12.41 -10.27
N LEU A 505 30.36 -13.67 -10.66
CA LEU A 505 30.08 -14.88 -9.89
C LEU A 505 31.35 -15.49 -9.26
N ARG A 506 32.38 -14.68 -8.97
CA ARG A 506 33.63 -15.21 -8.40
C ARG A 506 33.38 -15.91 -7.09
N ALA A 507 33.90 -17.13 -6.99
CA ALA A 507 33.71 -18.02 -5.84
C ALA A 507 32.24 -18.20 -5.42
N ALA A 508 31.28 -18.03 -6.34
CA ALA A 508 29.88 -18.33 -6.07
C ALA A 508 29.69 -19.85 -5.90
N GLU A 509 28.75 -20.23 -5.04
CA GLU A 509 28.45 -21.62 -4.72
C GLU A 509 27.17 -22.06 -5.45
N LEU A 510 27.31 -22.64 -6.64
CA LEU A 510 26.25 -23.05 -7.57
C LEU A 510 26.12 -24.57 -7.67
N ALA A 511 26.53 -25.31 -6.62
CA ALA A 511 26.41 -26.77 -6.61
C ALA A 511 24.93 -27.18 -6.79
N SER A 512 24.67 -28.10 -7.71
CA SER A 512 23.33 -28.56 -8.09
C SER A 512 22.37 -27.46 -8.58
N ALA A 513 22.87 -26.29 -8.97
CA ALA A 513 22.02 -25.23 -9.50
C ALA A 513 21.49 -25.57 -10.90
N HIS A 514 20.23 -25.23 -11.18
CA HIS A 514 19.59 -25.48 -12.47
C HIS A 514 19.76 -24.27 -13.40
N LEU A 515 20.76 -24.29 -14.28
CA LEU A 515 21.11 -23.18 -15.18
C LEU A 515 20.74 -23.48 -16.64
N SER A 516 19.81 -24.41 -16.86
CA SER A 516 19.36 -24.80 -18.20
C SER A 516 18.92 -23.57 -19.01
N GLY A 517 19.53 -23.37 -20.17
CA GLY A 517 19.24 -22.24 -21.07
C GLY A 517 19.61 -20.85 -20.55
N ALA A 518 20.33 -20.72 -19.44
CA ALA A 518 20.75 -19.44 -18.88
C ALA A 518 21.78 -18.72 -19.77
N ASP A 519 21.79 -17.39 -19.75
CA ASP A 519 22.82 -16.58 -20.43
C ASP A 519 23.94 -16.22 -19.45
N LEU A 520 25.10 -16.85 -19.59
CA LEU A 520 26.31 -16.61 -18.80
C LEU A 520 27.40 -15.94 -19.64
N SER A 521 27.04 -15.30 -20.76
CA SER A 521 28.03 -14.70 -21.65
C SER A 521 28.83 -13.61 -20.94
N ASN A 522 30.15 -13.64 -21.09
CA ASN A 522 31.10 -12.75 -20.40
C ASN A 522 31.04 -12.81 -18.86
N ALA A 523 30.37 -13.80 -18.26
CA ALA A 523 30.31 -13.95 -16.81
C ALA A 523 31.69 -14.28 -16.22
N LYS A 524 31.93 -13.82 -14.99
CA LYS A 524 33.16 -14.04 -14.23
C LYS A 524 32.92 -15.12 -13.17
N LEU A 525 33.20 -16.37 -13.52
CA LEU A 525 33.00 -17.58 -12.71
C LEU A 525 34.31 -18.07 -12.08
N GLU A 526 35.31 -17.19 -11.88
CA GLU A 526 36.59 -17.61 -11.34
C GLU A 526 36.42 -18.21 -9.93
N GLY A 527 36.86 -19.45 -9.76
CA GLY A 527 36.69 -20.20 -8.52
C GLY A 527 35.24 -20.60 -8.18
N ALA A 528 34.27 -20.47 -9.07
CA ALA A 528 32.90 -20.91 -8.77
C ALA A 528 32.85 -22.43 -8.47
N ASP A 529 31.90 -22.86 -7.63
CA ASP A 529 31.56 -24.27 -7.41
C ASP A 529 30.30 -24.60 -8.21
N LEU A 530 30.43 -25.32 -9.33
CA LEU A 530 29.35 -25.72 -10.25
C LEU A 530 29.18 -27.25 -10.26
N ARG A 531 29.57 -27.93 -9.17
CA ARG A 531 29.41 -29.39 -9.08
C ARG A 531 27.97 -29.79 -9.29
N GLN A 532 27.73 -30.78 -10.14
CA GLN A 532 26.37 -31.29 -10.44
C GLN A 532 25.40 -30.23 -10.99
N ALA A 533 25.88 -29.04 -11.38
CA ALA A 533 25.02 -28.02 -11.96
C ALA A 533 24.53 -28.43 -13.36
N ASP A 534 23.31 -28.04 -13.69
CA ASP A 534 22.74 -28.25 -15.02
C ASP A 534 22.99 -27.02 -15.90
N LEU A 535 23.96 -27.08 -16.81
CA LEU A 535 24.28 -26.01 -17.76
C LEU A 535 23.78 -26.33 -19.18
N ARG A 536 22.83 -27.26 -19.34
CA ARG A 536 22.36 -27.66 -20.67
C ARG A 536 21.80 -26.45 -21.42
N GLY A 537 22.22 -26.26 -22.66
CA GLY A 537 21.82 -25.13 -23.51
C GLY A 537 22.23 -23.75 -23.02
N ALA A 538 23.06 -23.63 -21.98
CA ALA A 538 23.51 -22.35 -21.45
C ALA A 538 24.49 -21.64 -22.41
N ASN A 539 24.44 -20.31 -22.44
CA ASN A 539 25.39 -19.51 -23.21
C ASN A 539 26.61 -19.12 -22.37
N LEU A 540 27.73 -19.81 -22.51
CA LEU A 540 28.98 -19.53 -21.80
C LEU A 540 29.97 -18.69 -22.62
N THR A 541 29.55 -18.09 -23.74
CA THR A 541 30.46 -17.37 -24.65
C THR A 541 31.30 -16.33 -23.88
N SER A 542 32.62 -16.44 -23.96
CA SER A 542 33.57 -15.55 -23.27
C SER A 542 33.49 -15.56 -21.73
N ALA A 543 32.81 -16.53 -21.12
CA ALA A 543 32.78 -16.69 -19.67
C ALA A 543 34.16 -17.12 -19.14
N SER A 544 34.61 -16.53 -18.05
CA SER A 544 35.87 -16.87 -17.37
C SER A 544 35.58 -17.85 -16.24
N MET A 545 35.92 -19.14 -16.43
CA MET A 545 35.72 -20.23 -15.46
C MET A 545 37.04 -20.71 -14.86
N LYS A 546 38.02 -19.82 -14.72
CA LYS A 546 39.34 -20.17 -14.18
C LYS A 546 39.23 -20.73 -12.76
N GLY A 547 39.75 -21.93 -12.52
CA GLY A 547 39.71 -22.58 -11.21
C GLY A 547 38.32 -23.01 -10.74
N ALA A 548 37.32 -23.03 -11.62
CA ALA A 548 35.97 -23.46 -11.28
C ALA A 548 35.89 -24.99 -11.06
N ASP A 549 35.03 -25.43 -10.13
CA ASP A 549 34.67 -26.85 -9.99
C ASP A 549 33.52 -27.17 -10.95
N LEU A 550 33.74 -27.97 -11.97
CA LEU A 550 32.75 -28.39 -12.95
C LEU A 550 32.52 -29.90 -12.89
N ARG A 551 32.80 -30.54 -11.74
CA ARG A 551 32.63 -32.00 -11.63
C ARG A 551 31.16 -32.38 -11.76
N PHE A 552 30.89 -33.43 -12.54
CA PHE A 552 29.53 -33.94 -12.77
C PHE A 552 28.54 -32.92 -13.35
N VAL A 553 29.04 -31.86 -13.98
CA VAL A 553 28.21 -30.84 -14.64
C VAL A 553 27.53 -31.43 -15.89
N LEU A 554 26.32 -30.97 -16.22
CA LEU A 554 25.63 -31.33 -17.46
C LEU A 554 25.83 -30.21 -18.50
N LEU A 555 26.43 -30.49 -19.66
CA LEU A 555 26.86 -29.46 -20.63
C LEU A 555 26.19 -29.56 -22.01
N TRP A 556 25.29 -30.50 -22.22
CA TRP A 556 24.68 -30.70 -23.54
C TRP A 556 24.04 -29.41 -24.08
N GLY A 557 24.45 -28.99 -25.28
CA GLY A 557 23.91 -27.78 -25.91
C GLY A 557 24.55 -26.47 -25.43
N ALA A 558 25.40 -26.47 -24.41
CA ALA A 558 26.07 -25.27 -23.93
C ALA A 558 27.05 -24.70 -24.96
N THR A 559 27.27 -23.39 -24.99
CA THR A 559 28.33 -22.81 -25.85
C THR A 559 29.71 -22.99 -25.20
N HIS A 560 30.78 -23.13 -25.98
CA HIS A 560 32.14 -23.17 -25.44
C HIS A 560 32.59 -21.76 -25.01
N PRO A 561 33.29 -21.58 -23.88
CA PRO A 561 33.67 -20.27 -23.36
C PRO A 561 34.74 -19.51 -24.16
N GLY A 562 35.20 -20.05 -25.29
CA GLY A 562 36.22 -19.45 -26.15
C GLY A 562 37.62 -20.01 -25.89
N PRO A 563 38.65 -19.19 -25.62
CA PRO A 563 40.02 -19.68 -25.48
C PRO A 563 40.21 -20.54 -24.23
N SER A 564 41.14 -21.49 -24.27
CA SER A 564 41.44 -22.39 -23.15
C SER A 564 41.92 -21.68 -21.88
N SER A 565 42.36 -20.43 -21.97
CA SER A 565 42.68 -19.58 -20.81
C SER A 565 41.48 -19.36 -19.89
N ASN A 566 40.27 -19.38 -20.44
CA ASN A 566 39.03 -19.22 -19.68
C ASN A 566 38.70 -20.45 -18.82
N LEU A 567 39.30 -21.60 -19.12
CA LEU A 567 39.16 -22.86 -18.38
C LEU A 567 40.49 -23.28 -17.72
N ASP A 568 41.43 -22.35 -17.55
CA ASP A 568 42.67 -22.64 -16.82
C ASP A 568 42.33 -23.10 -15.40
N LEU A 569 42.96 -24.18 -14.92
CA LEU A 569 42.71 -24.77 -13.60
C LEU A 569 41.28 -25.26 -13.30
N ALA A 570 40.35 -25.28 -14.27
CA ALA A 570 39.00 -25.79 -14.06
C ALA A 570 38.98 -27.33 -13.98
N ASP A 571 38.11 -27.90 -13.14
CA ASP A 571 37.99 -29.35 -12.94
C ASP A 571 36.72 -29.91 -13.60
N LEU A 572 36.89 -30.66 -14.69
CA LEU A 572 35.79 -31.21 -15.51
C LEU A 572 35.53 -32.70 -15.26
N ARG A 573 36.05 -33.30 -14.17
CA ARG A 573 35.92 -34.75 -13.94
C ARG A 573 34.45 -35.16 -13.82
N GLY A 574 34.05 -36.15 -14.63
CA GLY A 574 32.68 -36.65 -14.64
C GLY A 574 31.65 -35.73 -15.31
N ALA A 575 32.08 -34.66 -15.98
CA ALA A 575 31.17 -33.84 -16.79
C ALA A 575 30.44 -34.69 -17.84
N SER A 576 29.12 -34.53 -17.95
CA SER A 576 28.29 -35.26 -18.90
C SER A 576 27.93 -34.38 -20.09
N PHE A 577 27.96 -35.01 -21.26
CA PHE A 577 27.56 -34.43 -22.54
C PHE A 577 26.33 -35.14 -23.10
N GLU A 578 25.56 -35.84 -22.27
CA GLU A 578 24.36 -36.56 -22.69
C GLU A 578 23.20 -35.60 -22.93
N ALA A 579 22.42 -35.87 -23.99
CA ALA A 579 21.20 -35.14 -24.29
C ALA A 579 20.14 -35.37 -23.21
N LEU A 580 19.18 -34.44 -23.11
CA LEU A 580 18.05 -34.59 -22.19
C LEU A 580 17.30 -35.90 -22.43
N THR A 581 16.94 -36.58 -21.35
CA THR A 581 16.01 -37.71 -21.40
C THR A 581 14.59 -37.20 -21.75
N ASP A 582 13.66 -38.12 -22.03
CA ASP A 582 12.25 -37.73 -22.17
C ASP A 582 11.69 -37.22 -20.84
N ASP A 583 12.12 -37.81 -19.72
CA ASP A 583 11.70 -37.42 -18.37
C ASP A 583 12.19 -36.00 -18.02
N ASP A 584 13.46 -35.68 -18.30
CA ASP A 584 14.01 -34.33 -18.06
C ASP A 584 13.27 -33.26 -18.89
N ARG A 585 12.79 -33.63 -20.09
CA ARG A 585 12.01 -32.71 -20.93
C ARG A 585 10.62 -32.45 -20.36
N GLU A 586 9.98 -33.44 -19.76
CA GLU A 586 8.72 -33.25 -19.07
C GLU A 586 8.90 -32.42 -17.79
N GLU A 587 9.95 -32.67 -17.01
CA GLU A 587 10.28 -31.85 -15.83
C GLU A 587 10.47 -30.36 -16.19
N LEU A 588 11.22 -30.07 -17.27
CA LEU A 588 11.36 -28.69 -17.75
C LEU A 588 10.04 -28.08 -18.23
N LYS A 589 9.13 -28.87 -18.81
CA LYS A 589 7.79 -28.38 -19.17
C LYS A 589 6.97 -28.08 -17.92
N GLU A 590 7.01 -28.92 -16.91
CA GLU A 590 6.32 -28.70 -15.62
C GLU A 590 6.83 -27.41 -14.95
N ILE A 591 8.15 -27.17 -14.95
CA ILE A 591 8.74 -25.93 -14.44
C ILE A 591 8.20 -24.71 -15.20
N VAL A 592 8.17 -24.78 -16.54
CA VAL A 592 7.62 -23.71 -17.39
C VAL A 592 6.13 -23.49 -17.11
N GLU A 593 5.34 -24.56 -16.95
CA GLU A 593 3.90 -24.51 -16.65
C GLU A 593 3.61 -24.02 -15.23
N SER A 594 4.58 -24.11 -14.30
CA SER A 594 4.47 -23.58 -12.94
C SER A 594 4.57 -22.05 -12.84
N ILE A 595 5.03 -21.37 -13.90
CA ILE A 595 5.16 -19.91 -13.94
C ILE A 595 3.81 -19.29 -14.27
N GLU A 596 3.26 -18.49 -13.35
CA GLU A 596 1.95 -17.86 -13.54
C GLU A 596 1.96 -16.77 -14.65
N ASP A 597 3.08 -16.06 -14.83
CA ASP A 597 3.22 -15.04 -15.87
C ASP A 597 3.42 -15.66 -17.28
N GLU A 598 2.36 -15.58 -18.10
CA GLU A 598 2.34 -16.05 -19.50
C GLU A 598 3.44 -15.42 -20.38
N ALA A 599 3.86 -14.18 -20.09
CA ALA A 599 4.93 -13.51 -20.83
C ALA A 599 6.31 -14.09 -20.47
N LEU A 600 6.54 -14.42 -19.19
CA LEU A 600 7.75 -15.12 -18.76
C LEU A 600 7.79 -16.54 -19.33
N GLN A 601 6.68 -17.27 -19.25
CA GLN A 601 6.53 -18.61 -19.81
C GLN A 601 6.93 -18.65 -21.29
N LYS A 602 6.41 -17.71 -22.10
CA LYS A 602 6.74 -17.60 -23.54
C LYS A 602 8.21 -17.30 -23.80
N ARG A 603 8.84 -16.44 -22.98
CA ARG A 603 10.26 -16.12 -23.11
C ARG A 603 11.14 -17.32 -22.80
N LEU A 604 10.84 -18.04 -21.74
CA LEU A 604 11.57 -19.25 -21.34
C LEU A 604 11.50 -20.32 -22.43
N LEU A 605 10.30 -20.61 -22.93
CA LEU A 605 10.10 -21.52 -24.06
C LEU A 605 10.86 -21.08 -25.31
N GLN A 606 10.88 -19.78 -25.60
CA GLN A 606 11.63 -19.24 -26.73
C GLN A 606 13.14 -19.45 -26.55
N LYS A 607 13.69 -19.26 -25.33
CA LYS A 607 15.11 -19.50 -25.04
C LYS A 607 15.46 -20.97 -25.17
N PHE A 608 14.68 -21.87 -24.58
CA PHE A 608 14.88 -23.33 -24.70
C PHE A 608 14.82 -23.82 -26.14
N THR A 609 13.93 -23.24 -26.95
CA THR A 609 13.84 -23.55 -28.38
C THR A 609 15.07 -23.06 -29.13
N LYS A 610 15.57 -21.85 -28.82
CA LYS A 610 16.75 -21.24 -29.47
C LYS A 610 18.05 -21.95 -29.12
N SER A 611 18.23 -22.34 -27.85
CA SER A 611 19.42 -23.10 -27.40
C SER A 611 19.44 -24.53 -27.97
N GLY A 612 18.30 -25.02 -28.46
CA GLY A 612 18.18 -26.39 -28.95
C GLY A 612 17.99 -27.41 -27.83
N LEU A 613 17.72 -26.96 -26.60
CA LEU A 613 17.43 -27.79 -25.43
C LEU A 613 16.25 -28.74 -25.69
N MET A 614 15.24 -28.29 -26.43
CA MET A 614 14.03 -29.06 -26.75
C MET A 614 14.18 -29.99 -27.97
N LYS A 615 15.38 -30.14 -28.56
CA LYS A 615 15.60 -31.04 -29.70
C LYS A 615 15.73 -32.50 -29.23
N SER A 616 15.30 -33.44 -30.07
CA SER A 616 15.40 -34.87 -29.76
C SER A 616 16.85 -35.35 -29.65
N SER A 617 17.05 -36.45 -28.91
CA SER A 617 18.35 -37.05 -28.55
C SER A 617 19.26 -37.43 -29.72
N GLY A 618 18.77 -37.42 -30.97
CA GLY A 618 19.55 -37.71 -32.18
C GLY A 618 20.19 -36.49 -32.86
N ALA A 619 20.07 -35.28 -32.29
CA ALA A 619 20.58 -34.05 -32.90
C ALA A 619 22.10 -33.88 -32.66
N LYS A 620 22.87 -33.59 -33.72
CA LYS A 620 24.30 -33.25 -33.58
C LYS A 620 24.48 -31.89 -32.92
N TRP A 621 25.22 -31.82 -31.82
CA TRP A 621 25.57 -30.58 -31.13
C TRP A 621 26.87 -30.00 -31.68
N LYS A 622 26.81 -28.77 -32.21
CA LYS A 622 27.97 -28.13 -32.85
C LYS A 622 29.14 -27.86 -31.91
N GLY A 623 28.87 -27.65 -30.61
CA GLY A 623 29.89 -27.34 -29.60
C GLY A 623 30.61 -28.56 -29.03
N GLU A 624 30.17 -29.77 -29.38
CA GLU A 624 30.70 -31.03 -28.84
C GLU A 624 32.20 -31.20 -29.11
N ALA A 625 32.66 -30.83 -30.32
CA ALA A 625 34.06 -30.94 -30.70
C ALA A 625 34.99 -30.05 -29.86
N ASP A 626 34.56 -28.83 -29.54
CA ASP A 626 35.34 -27.88 -28.75
C ASP A 626 35.48 -28.37 -27.30
N TRP A 627 34.39 -28.87 -26.71
CA TRP A 627 34.39 -29.43 -25.36
C TRP A 627 35.21 -30.72 -25.27
N ASN A 628 35.08 -31.63 -26.22
CA ASN A 628 35.88 -32.86 -26.27
C ASN A 628 37.38 -32.56 -26.40
N THR A 629 37.75 -31.55 -27.18
CA THR A 629 39.14 -31.09 -27.29
C THR A 629 39.68 -30.55 -25.96
N THR A 630 38.84 -29.84 -25.21
CA THR A 630 39.20 -29.31 -23.89
C THR A 630 39.35 -30.42 -22.85
N LEU A 631 38.48 -31.44 -22.89
CA LEU A 631 38.55 -32.60 -21.99
C LEU A 631 39.84 -33.40 -22.22
N ALA A 632 40.20 -33.68 -23.48
CA ALA A 632 41.43 -34.40 -23.81
C ALA A 632 42.70 -33.69 -23.26
N LYS A 633 42.74 -32.35 -23.35
CA LYS A 633 43.84 -31.55 -22.79
C LYS A 633 43.90 -31.56 -21.26
N PHE A 634 42.82 -31.89 -20.58
CA PHE A 634 42.78 -32.00 -19.13
C PHE A 634 43.33 -33.34 -18.66
N GLU A 635 42.96 -34.44 -19.33
CA GLU A 635 43.45 -35.79 -19.04
C GLU A 635 44.97 -35.93 -19.17
N GLU A 636 45.61 -35.08 -19.99
CA GLU A 636 47.06 -35.04 -20.19
C GLU A 636 47.85 -34.25 -19.12
N ARG A 637 47.22 -33.62 -18.11
CA ARG A 637 47.91 -32.76 -17.12
C ARG A 637 48.54 -33.53 -15.95
N ASP A 638 49.74 -33.10 -15.57
CA ASP A 638 50.41 -33.54 -14.33
C ASP A 638 49.62 -33.09 -13.07
N PRO A 639 49.14 -34.05 -12.23
CA PRO A 639 48.36 -33.75 -11.03
C PRO A 639 49.09 -32.87 -10.01
N GLU A 640 50.41 -33.04 -9.81
CA GLU A 640 51.15 -32.32 -8.76
C GLU A 640 51.34 -30.84 -9.12
N PHE A 641 51.70 -30.56 -10.37
CA PHE A 641 51.84 -29.21 -10.89
C PHE A 641 50.51 -28.44 -10.88
N HIS A 642 49.40 -29.11 -11.20
CA HIS A 642 48.07 -28.52 -11.20
C HIS A 642 47.65 -28.06 -9.80
N THR A 643 47.88 -28.93 -8.81
CA THR A 643 47.58 -28.74 -7.39
C THR A 643 48.26 -27.49 -6.82
N LYS A 644 49.56 -27.31 -7.09
CA LYS A 644 50.31 -26.12 -6.66
C LYS A 644 49.76 -24.81 -7.26
N ARG A 645 49.52 -24.78 -8.57
CA ARG A 645 48.99 -23.58 -9.25
C ARG A 645 47.56 -23.26 -8.81
N PHE A 646 46.79 -24.28 -8.46
CA PHE A 646 45.45 -24.13 -7.92
C PHE A 646 45.46 -23.42 -6.56
N ASN A 647 46.33 -23.85 -5.63
CA ASN A 647 46.46 -23.22 -4.31
C ASN A 647 46.95 -21.77 -4.38
N GLU A 648 47.93 -21.49 -5.24
CA GLU A 648 48.41 -20.13 -5.49
C GLU A 648 47.26 -19.24 -6.00
N PHE A 649 46.52 -19.71 -7.01
CA PHE A 649 45.38 -18.99 -7.58
C PHE A 649 44.31 -18.67 -6.53
N TRP A 650 43.92 -19.64 -5.72
CA TRP A 650 42.88 -19.44 -4.70
C TRP A 650 43.31 -18.50 -3.58
N SER A 651 44.57 -18.58 -3.14
CA SER A 651 45.10 -17.63 -2.16
C SER A 651 45.11 -16.19 -2.71
N ASP A 652 45.54 -16.02 -3.95
CA ASP A 652 45.56 -14.73 -4.64
C ASP A 652 44.16 -14.16 -4.83
N LEU A 653 43.20 -15.01 -5.21
CA LEU A 653 41.82 -14.62 -5.41
C LEU A 653 41.21 -14.11 -4.10
N ALA A 654 41.35 -14.88 -3.01
CA ALA A 654 40.83 -14.53 -1.69
C ALA A 654 41.50 -13.27 -1.09
N CYS A 655 42.80 -13.06 -1.32
CA CYS A 655 43.49 -11.87 -0.82
C CYS A 655 43.14 -10.60 -1.60
N ARG A 656 42.70 -10.70 -2.87
CA ARG A 656 42.26 -9.54 -3.67
C ARG A 656 40.81 -9.16 -3.45
N HIS A 657 39.98 -10.12 -3.02
CA HIS A 657 38.53 -9.95 -2.90
C HIS A 657 38.07 -10.34 -1.49
N THR A 658 37.79 -9.36 -0.63
CA THR A 658 37.39 -9.65 0.77
C THR A 658 36.05 -10.37 0.87
N GLU A 659 35.15 -10.16 -0.08
CA GLU A 659 33.77 -10.68 -0.05
C GLU A 659 33.67 -12.19 -0.37
N ILE A 660 34.75 -12.82 -0.84
CA ILE A 660 34.73 -14.25 -1.23
C ILE A 660 35.44 -15.16 -0.22
N VAL A 661 36.06 -14.59 0.81
CA VAL A 661 36.88 -15.37 1.75
C VAL A 661 36.05 -16.46 2.43
N GLY A 662 34.81 -16.15 2.84
CA GLY A 662 33.89 -17.14 3.41
C GLY A 662 33.64 -18.33 2.47
N SER A 663 33.40 -18.07 1.18
CA SER A 663 33.22 -19.12 0.17
C SER A 663 34.48 -19.97 -0.03
N VAL A 664 35.66 -19.34 -0.03
CA VAL A 664 36.96 -20.04 -0.11
C VAL A 664 37.13 -20.96 1.11
N VAL A 665 36.82 -20.47 2.30
CA VAL A 665 36.90 -21.23 3.56
C VAL A 665 35.95 -22.42 3.57
N ARG A 666 34.69 -22.22 3.17
CA ARG A 666 33.72 -23.32 3.08
C ARG A 666 34.16 -24.39 2.09
N ARG A 667 34.77 -23.99 0.98
CA ARG A 667 35.32 -24.91 -0.02
C ARG A 667 36.50 -25.73 0.51
N ILE A 668 37.36 -25.14 1.34
CA ILE A 668 38.38 -25.88 2.12
C ILE A 668 37.72 -26.94 3.00
N GLY A 669 36.46 -26.79 3.41
CA GLY A 669 35.72 -27.75 4.24
C GLY A 669 35.53 -29.15 3.65
N PHE A 670 35.43 -29.29 2.33
CA PHE A 670 35.13 -30.56 1.66
C PHE A 670 36.29 -31.57 1.71
N GLU A 671 35.99 -32.87 1.82
CA GLU A 671 36.99 -33.93 2.05
C GLU A 671 37.94 -34.18 0.87
N ASP A 672 37.55 -33.80 -0.35
CA ASP A 672 38.20 -34.20 -1.60
C ASP A 672 39.62 -33.62 -1.84
N TYR A 673 40.09 -32.65 -1.02
CA TYR A 673 41.33 -31.89 -1.26
C TYR A 673 42.25 -31.81 -0.02
N PHE A 674 42.47 -32.92 0.69
CA PHE A 674 43.15 -32.95 2.01
C PHE A 674 44.53 -32.24 2.09
N GLN A 675 45.43 -32.41 1.10
CA GLN A 675 46.76 -31.77 1.11
C GLN A 675 46.71 -30.26 0.82
N ASP A 676 45.70 -29.80 0.05
CA ASP A 676 45.55 -28.42 -0.40
C ASP A 676 45.01 -27.49 0.68
N ARG A 677 44.22 -28.05 1.58
CA ARG A 677 43.60 -27.34 2.71
C ARG A 677 44.64 -26.69 3.62
N VAL A 678 45.79 -27.35 3.82
CA VAL A 678 46.83 -26.91 4.77
C VAL A 678 47.63 -25.74 4.20
N ASP A 679 48.10 -25.84 2.95
CA ASP A 679 48.88 -24.78 2.29
C ASP A 679 48.02 -23.53 2.08
N LEU A 680 46.76 -23.71 1.65
CA LEU A 680 45.83 -22.61 1.47
C LEU A 680 45.45 -21.95 2.81
N ALA A 681 45.15 -22.72 3.85
CA ALA A 681 44.88 -22.17 5.18
C ALA A 681 46.10 -21.41 5.73
N GLN A 682 47.32 -21.95 5.59
CA GLN A 682 48.55 -21.25 5.99
C GLN A 682 48.70 -19.92 5.25
N ARG A 683 48.53 -19.90 3.92
CA ARG A 683 48.63 -18.68 3.11
C ARG A 683 47.59 -17.62 3.48
N LEU A 684 46.35 -18.03 3.76
CA LEU A 684 45.28 -17.12 4.19
C LEU A 684 45.54 -16.54 5.59
N THR A 685 46.34 -17.21 6.43
CA THR A 685 46.73 -16.72 7.76
C THR A 685 48.00 -15.88 7.78
N LEU A 686 48.72 -15.74 6.65
CA LEU A 686 49.91 -14.87 6.56
C LEU A 686 49.52 -13.39 6.66
N ARG A 687 50.36 -12.59 7.34
CA ARG A 687 50.17 -11.13 7.51
C ARG A 687 50.09 -10.34 6.20
N SER A 688 50.47 -10.92 5.06
CA SER A 688 50.40 -10.30 3.73
C SER A 688 49.01 -10.31 3.10
N CYS A 689 48.03 -10.97 3.72
CA CYS A 689 46.65 -11.04 3.25
C CYS A 689 45.73 -10.22 4.19
N ASP A 690 45.44 -8.97 3.83
CA ASP A 690 44.63 -8.04 4.65
C ASP A 690 43.17 -8.52 4.86
N SER A 691 42.70 -9.49 4.06
CA SER A 691 41.34 -10.03 4.13
C SER A 691 41.04 -10.84 5.39
N ALA A 692 42.06 -11.31 6.12
CA ALA A 692 41.90 -12.17 7.31
C ALA A 692 41.11 -11.51 8.46
N HIS A 693 41.12 -10.18 8.54
CA HIS A 693 40.42 -9.42 9.58
C HIS A 693 38.88 -9.38 9.40
N LYS A 694 38.36 -9.70 8.21
CA LYS A 694 36.91 -9.65 7.89
C LYS A 694 36.24 -11.02 7.85
N ILE A 695 36.97 -12.10 8.11
CA ILE A 695 36.42 -13.46 8.19
C ILE A 695 35.51 -13.55 9.41
N ALA A 696 34.29 -14.07 9.22
CA ALA A 696 33.34 -14.26 10.32
C ALA A 696 33.91 -15.24 11.36
N ASP A 697 33.58 -15.06 12.65
CA ASP A 697 34.19 -15.84 13.74
C ASP A 697 33.97 -17.36 13.59
N ASN A 698 32.83 -17.77 13.05
CA ASN A 698 32.50 -19.17 12.73
C ASN A 698 33.38 -19.73 11.61
N GLU A 699 33.61 -18.96 10.55
CA GLU A 699 34.48 -19.35 9.42
C GLU A 699 35.95 -19.37 9.84
N ARG A 700 36.35 -18.45 10.73
CA ARG A 700 37.67 -18.46 11.36
C ARG A 700 37.84 -19.70 12.25
N ALA A 701 36.81 -20.10 13.00
CA ALA A 701 36.85 -21.33 13.78
C ALA A 701 37.01 -22.57 12.89
N GLU A 702 36.36 -22.62 11.73
CA GLU A 702 36.56 -23.68 10.73
C GLU A 702 37.96 -23.68 10.13
N LEU A 703 38.48 -22.51 9.73
CA LEU A 703 39.89 -22.37 9.31
C LEU A 703 40.85 -22.87 10.38
N CYS A 704 40.64 -22.47 11.64
CA CYS A 704 41.46 -22.92 12.77
C CYS A 704 41.29 -24.42 13.04
N ARG A 705 40.10 -24.99 12.88
CA ARG A 705 39.84 -26.43 13.02
C ARG A 705 40.65 -27.21 11.99
N VAL A 706 40.59 -26.79 10.73
CA VAL A 706 41.33 -27.41 9.62
C VAL A 706 42.84 -27.28 9.82
N ALA A 707 43.31 -26.09 10.20
CA ALA A 707 44.72 -25.84 10.48
C ALA A 707 45.21 -26.69 11.67
N ARG A 708 44.49 -26.72 12.80
CA ARG A 708 44.85 -27.45 14.02
C ARG A 708 44.86 -28.97 13.81
N TRP A 709 43.89 -29.51 13.08
CA TRP A 709 43.83 -30.94 12.75
C TRP A 709 45.05 -31.38 11.91
N SER A 710 45.58 -30.49 11.06
CA SER A 710 46.83 -30.75 10.32
C SER A 710 48.09 -30.66 11.19
N LEU A 711 48.09 -29.78 12.19
CA LEU A 711 49.22 -29.55 13.10
C LEU A 711 49.36 -30.69 14.12
N GLU A 712 48.26 -31.30 14.58
CA GLU A 712 48.27 -32.52 15.39
C GLU A 712 48.96 -33.70 14.67
N MET A 713 48.93 -33.72 13.34
CA MET A 713 49.68 -34.69 12.53
C MET A 713 51.15 -34.29 12.25
N ARG A 714 51.52 -33.00 12.32
CA ARG A 714 52.88 -32.50 12.00
C ARG A 714 53.72 -31.99 13.19
N LYS A 715 53.19 -31.93 14.41
CA LYS A 715 53.89 -31.46 15.64
C LYS A 715 54.48 -30.03 15.57
N ASP A 716 53.87 -29.11 14.84
CA ASP A 716 54.26 -27.70 14.90
C ASP A 716 53.08 -26.83 15.34
N THR A 717 53.31 -25.91 16.28
CA THR A 717 52.28 -25.02 16.85
C THR A 717 52.38 -23.62 16.25
N VAL A 718 51.42 -23.25 15.38
CA VAL A 718 51.21 -21.85 14.94
C VAL A 718 49.71 -21.55 14.87
N CYS A 719 49.12 -21.17 16.00
CA CYS A 719 47.85 -20.44 16.09
C CYS A 719 47.85 -19.73 17.45
N GLY A 720 48.23 -18.46 17.46
CA GLY A 720 48.25 -17.56 18.61
C GLY A 720 47.61 -16.23 18.25
#